data_AF-A0A194R146-F1
#
_entry.id   AF-A0A194R146-F1
#
_cell.length_a   1.000
_cell.length_b   1.000
_cell.length_c   1.000
_cell.angle_alpha   90.00
_cell.angle_beta   90.00
_cell.angle_gamma   90.00
#
_symmetry.space_group_name_H-M   'P 1'
#
loop_
_entity.id
_entity.type
_entity.pdbx_description
1 polymer ?
#
loop_
_entity_poly.entity_id
_entity_poly.type
_entity_poly.pdbx_seq_one_letter_code
_entity_poly.pdbx_strand_id
1 'polypeptide(L)'
;MKETTFIPNVLIVVPSFNKSYESYDLITHKYIGPSNHNQPLYLDMWSSFTKEFYKNNNLFPHDMSDMYGKVVKVACFTYKPYVLLDLNSTLVPFGRDGMEIRIIEEFCRWINCSVEIVRDDEYQWGEIYKNMTGVGVLGSLVEDRVDLGITALYSWYEEYLALDFSAPCIRTGITCIAPAPRLLASWETPFLPFTLYIWIAIFFTFIYASIALTFAQGGSTKNVFLTTFGMMITQSQSDVGRSWRIRSITGWLLMTGLVLDNAYGGGLASTFTVPKYEKSIDTIQDIVDKRMEWGATHDAWIFSLALSQEPLIRQLVNQFKTYSFEELERKSFSRSMAFSIEKLPAGYYAIGEYITDKAVLDFTIMLEDFYYEQCVVMLRKSSAYTNKMNELIGRLHESGLLLAWETQVALQHLNYQVQLEVKLSRSKKDVENIEPLALRHVLVNKPEVKYVGNIHGNEVLGRELLLGLADYLCEQYSQNDPNIRSLIHKTRIHLLPSMNPDGWQLSTNFGGQDYLLGRGNNHSVDLNRNFPDLDAITFEFERLGINHNNHLLKDVTRLAAPVIGARNSRCNPLDNVNTVCAELLVANYPYDESRSGALASEYSASPDDDTFKEIAMAYANAHADMASVNRPGCHVNGPDQSEAYNFGKQGGVTNGADWYSLKGGMQDFNYLATNAFEITLELGCKKYPLENELENEWNRNREALLAYLWKAHIGIKGIVSDDTGFLENAIISVVNLTGHTPKPIRHDVTTGVYGDYYRLLTPGRYEVTASHPGHYPAQRIVTVPQRQSSARILNFKLEPIRYEDGALFFDPPFIRYQHVVGDQPRIYKRSLFEKVTNTLLQARDTPKP
;
A
#
# COMPACT_ATOMS: atom_id res chain seq x y z
N MET A 1 40.27 20.76 -43.26
CA MET A 1 39.54 19.47 -43.13
C MET A 1 39.24 19.06 -41.69
N LYS A 2 39.71 19.73 -40.62
CA LYS A 2 39.14 19.48 -39.28
C LYS A 2 37.66 19.90 -39.20
N GLU A 3 37.28 21.00 -39.83
CA GLU A 3 35.88 21.44 -39.89
C GLU A 3 34.98 20.56 -40.78
N THR A 4 35.55 19.75 -41.67
CA THR A 4 34.76 18.89 -42.57
C THR A 4 34.22 17.64 -41.87
N THR A 5 34.60 17.35 -40.63
CA THR A 5 34.07 16.21 -39.86
C THR A 5 32.66 16.41 -39.32
N PHE A 6 32.19 17.66 -39.31
CA PHE A 6 30.88 18.07 -38.76
C PHE A 6 29.83 18.34 -39.84
N ILE A 7 30.24 18.50 -41.09
CA ILE A 7 29.36 18.86 -42.20
C ILE A 7 29.18 17.62 -43.07
N PRO A 8 27.99 16.98 -43.13
CA PRO A 8 27.79 15.75 -43.92
C PRO A 8 27.85 15.98 -45.42
N ASN A 9 27.43 17.17 -45.87
CA ASN A 9 27.28 17.50 -47.27
C ASN A 9 28.23 18.66 -47.63
N VAL A 10 29.42 18.31 -48.11
CA VAL A 10 30.44 19.27 -48.58
C VAL A 10 30.71 19.01 -50.05
N LEU A 11 30.50 20.00 -50.92
CA LEU A 11 30.85 19.90 -52.33
C LEU A 11 32.07 20.76 -52.63
N ILE A 12 33.15 20.13 -53.08
CA ILE A 12 34.39 20.78 -53.50
C ILE A 12 34.46 20.73 -55.02
N VAL A 13 34.58 21.90 -55.63
CA VAL A 13 34.69 22.06 -57.09
C VAL A 13 36.15 22.36 -57.41
N VAL A 14 36.81 21.45 -58.14
CA VAL A 14 38.24 21.55 -58.48
C VAL A 14 38.40 21.59 -59.99
N PRO A 15 39.23 22.48 -60.58
CA PRO A 15 39.51 22.44 -62.01
C PRO A 15 40.19 21.10 -62.37
N SER A 16 39.67 20.40 -63.39
CA SER A 16 40.23 19.11 -63.79
C SER A 16 41.57 19.31 -64.50
N PHE A 17 42.65 18.73 -63.95
CA PHE A 17 44.02 18.97 -64.41
C PHE A 17 44.39 18.29 -65.75
N ASN A 18 43.52 17.41 -66.27
CA ASN A 18 43.87 16.49 -67.37
C ASN A 18 43.21 16.79 -68.72
N LYS A 19 42.44 17.88 -68.84
CA LYS A 19 41.82 18.31 -70.11
C LYS A 19 41.91 19.81 -70.27
N SER A 20 42.28 20.24 -71.49
CA SER A 20 42.30 21.62 -71.93
C SER A 20 41.02 22.34 -71.49
N TYR A 21 41.20 23.35 -70.64
CA TYR A 21 40.29 24.41 -70.17
C TYR A 21 38.79 24.15 -70.40
N GLU A 22 38.01 24.15 -69.30
CA GLU A 22 36.53 24.19 -69.19
C GLU A 22 35.82 22.98 -68.52
N SER A 23 36.52 22.17 -67.72
CA SER A 23 35.89 21.10 -66.91
C SER A 23 36.26 21.17 -65.43
N TYR A 24 35.27 20.95 -64.57
CA TYR A 24 35.39 20.98 -63.12
C TYR A 24 34.99 19.64 -62.52
N ASP A 25 35.89 19.06 -61.73
CA ASP A 25 35.64 17.84 -60.96
C ASP A 25 34.89 18.19 -59.68
N LEU A 26 33.83 17.44 -59.40
CA LEU A 26 32.96 17.58 -58.24
C LEU A 26 33.27 16.47 -57.26
N ILE A 27 33.80 16.85 -56.11
CA ILE A 27 34.33 15.95 -55.10
C ILE A 27 33.66 16.25 -53.76
N THR A 28 33.32 15.23 -52.99
CA THR A 28 32.86 15.35 -51.59
C THR A 28 33.80 14.59 -50.66
N HIS A 29 33.57 14.64 -49.35
CA HIS A 29 34.23 13.79 -48.37
C HIS A 29 33.28 12.65 -47.95
N LYS A 30 33.81 11.61 -47.29
CA LYS A 30 32.98 10.52 -46.74
C LYS A 30 32.61 10.82 -45.30
N TYR A 31 31.31 11.02 -45.03
CA TYR A 31 30.78 11.26 -43.69
C TYR A 31 30.42 9.93 -42.97
N ILE A 32 31.39 9.03 -42.85
CA ILE A 32 31.18 7.65 -42.35
C ILE A 32 32.16 7.30 -41.22
N GLY A 33 32.13 6.04 -40.75
CA GLY A 33 32.94 5.44 -39.68
C GLY A 33 34.44 5.81 -39.57
N PRO A 34 35.15 5.30 -38.56
CA PRO A 34 36.49 5.76 -38.17
C PRO A 34 37.59 5.63 -39.26
N SER A 35 37.34 4.87 -40.34
CA SER A 35 38.28 4.62 -41.43
C SER A 35 38.00 5.52 -42.66
N ASN A 36 39.02 6.19 -43.20
CA ASN A 36 38.99 6.91 -44.49
C ASN A 36 38.10 8.17 -44.61
N HIS A 37 37.73 8.84 -43.50
CA HIS A 37 36.93 10.08 -43.50
C HIS A 37 37.56 11.25 -44.28
N ASN A 38 38.90 11.29 -44.40
CA ASN A 38 39.63 12.32 -45.16
C ASN A 38 39.83 11.99 -46.65
N GLN A 39 39.30 10.86 -47.15
CA GLN A 39 39.46 10.51 -48.56
C GLN A 39 38.42 11.25 -49.42
N PRO A 40 38.86 11.99 -50.46
CA PRO A 40 37.94 12.61 -51.40
C PRO A 40 37.15 11.53 -52.17
N LEU A 41 35.83 11.66 -52.18
CA LEU A 41 34.90 10.89 -52.98
C LEU A 41 34.55 11.67 -54.25
N TYR A 42 34.98 11.18 -55.40
CA TYR A 42 34.60 11.76 -56.69
C TYR A 42 33.13 11.48 -56.99
N LEU A 43 32.34 12.52 -57.24
CA LEU A 43 30.91 12.43 -57.54
C LEU A 43 30.67 12.49 -59.05
N ASP A 44 31.09 13.59 -59.67
CA ASP A 44 30.84 13.85 -61.09
C ASP A 44 31.82 14.90 -61.64
N MET A 45 31.70 15.22 -62.93
CA MET A 45 32.41 16.32 -63.59
C MET A 45 31.40 17.20 -64.33
N TRP A 46 31.53 18.51 -64.17
CA TRP A 46 30.72 19.51 -64.87
C TRP A 46 31.54 20.19 -65.97
N SER A 47 30.95 20.34 -67.15
CA SER A 47 31.57 20.98 -68.31
C SER A 47 30.94 22.35 -68.56
N SER A 48 31.74 23.43 -68.61
CA SER A 48 31.20 24.76 -68.89
C SER A 48 30.76 24.95 -70.35
N PHE A 49 31.31 24.15 -71.27
CA PHE A 49 30.94 24.19 -72.69
C PHE A 49 29.56 23.57 -72.94
N THR A 50 29.30 22.37 -72.40
CA THR A 50 28.01 21.67 -72.58
C THR A 50 26.97 22.05 -71.53
N LYS A 51 27.38 22.68 -70.42
CA LYS A 51 26.55 23.00 -69.24
C LYS A 51 25.86 21.80 -68.61
N GLU A 52 26.42 20.60 -68.81
CA GLU A 52 25.85 19.34 -68.34
C GLU A 52 26.82 18.62 -67.38
N PHE A 53 26.24 17.81 -66.49
CA PHE A 53 26.98 16.86 -65.66
C PHE A 53 27.26 15.59 -66.45
N TYR A 54 28.45 15.03 -66.33
CA TYR A 54 28.85 13.87 -67.13
C TYR A 54 28.10 12.58 -66.74
N LYS A 55 27.88 12.34 -65.44
CA LYS A 55 27.18 11.15 -64.92
C LYS A 55 25.78 11.47 -64.37
N ASN A 56 25.45 12.74 -64.19
CA ASN A 56 24.22 13.22 -63.54
C ASN A 56 24.00 12.59 -62.16
N ASN A 57 25.09 12.45 -61.38
CA ASN A 57 25.05 11.86 -60.05
C ASN A 57 24.48 12.82 -58.99
N ASN A 58 23.89 12.28 -57.92
CA ASN A 58 23.48 13.09 -56.77
C ASN A 58 24.72 13.76 -56.13
N LEU A 59 24.71 15.09 -56.09
CA LEU A 59 25.81 15.91 -55.55
C LEU A 59 25.86 15.91 -54.01
N PHE A 60 24.78 15.48 -53.35
CA PHE A 60 24.66 15.39 -51.90
C PHE A 60 24.16 13.99 -51.52
N PRO A 61 25.02 12.97 -51.58
CA PRO A 61 24.62 11.58 -51.41
C PRO A 61 24.26 11.22 -49.96
N HIS A 62 24.61 12.04 -48.97
CA HIS A 62 24.43 11.71 -47.56
C HIS A 62 23.17 12.38 -46.99
N ASP A 63 22.18 11.57 -46.62
CA ASP A 63 20.87 11.98 -46.08
C ASP A 63 20.70 11.66 -44.58
N MET A 64 21.76 11.20 -43.90
CA MET A 64 21.75 10.77 -42.49
C MET A 64 20.89 9.51 -42.24
N SER A 65 20.64 8.69 -43.26
CA SER A 65 19.96 7.40 -43.11
C SER A 65 20.85 6.31 -42.49
N ASP A 66 22.15 6.30 -42.83
CA ASP A 66 23.15 5.35 -42.33
C ASP A 66 24.51 6.05 -42.14
N MET A 67 25.07 5.93 -40.94
CA MET A 67 26.35 6.55 -40.54
C MET A 67 27.53 5.57 -40.59
N TYR A 68 27.30 4.32 -41.00
CA TYR A 68 28.30 3.26 -41.16
C TYR A 68 29.25 3.12 -39.96
N GLY A 69 28.70 3.18 -38.75
CA GLY A 69 29.43 3.02 -37.49
C GLY A 69 30.23 4.24 -37.04
N LYS A 70 29.97 5.45 -37.56
CA LYS A 70 30.59 6.69 -37.05
C LYS A 70 30.42 6.78 -35.53
N VAL A 71 31.50 7.14 -34.84
CA VAL A 71 31.48 7.39 -33.39
C VAL A 71 30.88 8.76 -33.14
N VAL A 72 29.83 8.82 -32.32
CA VAL A 72 29.19 10.03 -31.82
C VAL A 72 29.61 10.22 -30.37
N LYS A 73 30.24 11.35 -30.08
CA LYS A 73 30.72 11.69 -28.73
C LYS A 73 29.63 12.41 -27.94
N VAL A 74 29.36 11.92 -26.73
CA VAL A 74 28.26 12.41 -25.90
C VAL A 74 28.81 12.81 -24.54
N ALA A 75 28.70 14.10 -24.20
CA ALA A 75 29.04 14.58 -22.86
C ALA A 75 27.87 14.35 -21.89
N CYS A 76 28.15 13.73 -20.74
CA CYS A 76 27.19 13.53 -19.66
C CYS A 76 27.85 13.21 -18.32
N PHE A 77 27.06 13.19 -17.25
CA PHE A 77 27.48 12.71 -15.92
C PHE A 77 26.34 11.93 -15.25
N THR A 78 26.61 11.26 -14.13
CA THR A 78 25.57 10.48 -13.44
C THR A 78 24.56 11.39 -12.76
N TYR A 79 23.32 11.42 -13.26
CA TYR A 79 22.18 12.12 -12.67
C TYR A 79 20.91 11.29 -12.85
N LYS A 80 20.43 10.68 -11.76
CA LYS A 80 19.31 9.74 -11.80
C LYS A 80 17.97 10.48 -11.90
N PRO A 81 17.00 10.00 -12.71
CA PRO A 81 17.02 8.81 -13.57
C PRO A 81 17.42 9.08 -15.04
N TYR A 82 17.97 10.26 -15.36
CA TYR A 82 18.27 10.64 -16.74
C TYR A 82 19.47 9.88 -17.32
N VAL A 83 20.58 9.83 -16.57
CA VAL A 83 21.84 9.23 -17.00
C VAL A 83 22.48 8.49 -15.82
N LEU A 84 22.87 7.22 -16.04
CA LEU A 84 23.57 6.37 -15.09
C LEU A 84 24.78 5.75 -15.78
N LEU A 85 25.99 6.04 -15.29
CA LEU A 85 27.25 5.57 -15.92
C LEU A 85 28.02 4.54 -15.08
N ASP A 86 27.66 4.38 -13.81
CA ASP A 86 28.38 3.56 -12.82
C ASP A 86 27.66 2.22 -12.55
N LEU A 87 27.09 1.58 -13.58
CA LEU A 87 26.37 0.32 -13.44
C LEU A 87 27.29 -0.88 -13.71
N ASN A 88 26.99 -1.99 -13.04
CA ASN A 88 27.76 -3.21 -13.22
C ASN A 88 27.59 -3.76 -14.66
N SER A 89 28.69 -3.75 -15.42
CA SER A 89 28.73 -4.13 -16.84
C SER A 89 28.38 -5.60 -17.10
N THR A 90 28.34 -6.46 -16.07
CA THR A 90 27.88 -7.85 -16.19
C THR A 90 26.37 -7.99 -16.23
N LEU A 91 25.64 -7.02 -15.67
CA LEU A 91 24.18 -7.03 -15.54
C LEU A 91 23.52 -6.12 -16.59
N VAL A 92 24.16 -5.00 -16.91
CA VAL A 92 23.64 -4.00 -17.84
C VAL A 92 24.62 -3.83 -19.00
N PRO A 93 24.15 -3.95 -20.27
CA PRO A 93 25.00 -3.72 -21.44
C PRO A 93 25.75 -2.38 -21.35
N PHE A 94 27.05 -2.41 -21.67
CA PHE A 94 27.93 -1.22 -21.64
C PHE A 94 28.06 -0.49 -20.29
N GLY A 95 27.53 -1.04 -19.19
CA GLY A 95 27.64 -0.46 -17.85
C GLY A 95 26.91 0.87 -17.66
N ARG A 96 25.95 1.20 -18.55
CA ARG A 96 25.21 2.47 -18.53
C ARG A 96 23.72 2.26 -18.79
N ASP A 97 22.89 3.12 -18.22
CA ASP A 97 21.43 3.14 -18.42
C ASP A 97 20.91 4.56 -18.18
N GLY A 98 19.60 4.76 -18.32
CA GLY A 98 18.93 6.03 -18.07
C GLY A 98 18.03 6.43 -19.22
N MET A 99 17.11 7.36 -18.95
CA MET A 99 16.14 7.80 -19.94
C MET A 99 16.82 8.42 -21.17
N GLU A 100 17.77 9.33 -20.97
CA GLU A 100 18.43 10.04 -22.08
C GLU A 100 19.50 9.18 -22.76
N ILE A 101 20.16 8.28 -22.00
CA ILE A 101 21.08 7.30 -22.59
C ILE A 101 20.35 6.39 -23.58
N ARG A 102 19.16 5.88 -23.21
CA ARG A 102 18.35 5.04 -24.11
C ARG A 102 17.92 5.78 -25.37
N ILE A 103 17.63 7.09 -25.30
CA ILE A 103 17.34 7.92 -26.49
C ILE A 103 18.54 7.93 -27.44
N ILE A 104 19.74 8.19 -26.91
CA ILE A 104 20.97 8.23 -27.71
C ILE A 104 21.33 6.87 -28.28
N GLU A 105 21.15 5.80 -27.51
CA GLU A 105 21.41 4.44 -27.99
C GLU A 105 20.42 4.02 -29.08
N GLU A 106 19.13 4.36 -28.95
CA GLU A 106 18.14 4.08 -29.98
C GLU A 106 18.38 4.95 -31.24
N PHE A 107 18.86 6.19 -31.07
CA PHE A 107 19.33 7.00 -32.18
C PHE A 107 20.44 6.30 -32.96
N CYS A 108 21.48 5.84 -32.26
CA CYS A 108 22.58 5.15 -32.93
C CYS A 108 22.23 3.78 -33.47
N ARG A 109 21.28 3.08 -32.85
CA ARG A 109 20.71 1.86 -33.41
C ARG A 109 19.96 2.13 -34.72
N TRP A 110 19.23 3.24 -34.81
CA TRP A 110 18.42 3.58 -35.98
C TRP A 110 19.26 3.98 -37.19
N ILE A 111 20.29 4.82 -37.00
CA ILE A 111 21.13 5.32 -38.10
C ILE A 111 22.51 4.65 -38.16
N ASN A 112 22.69 3.52 -37.47
CA ASN A 112 23.92 2.72 -37.46
C ASN A 112 25.17 3.56 -37.10
N CYS A 113 25.16 4.18 -35.92
CA CYS A 113 26.33 4.82 -35.29
C CYS A 113 26.78 4.11 -34.01
N SER A 114 27.94 4.49 -33.49
CA SER A 114 28.46 4.02 -32.20
C SER A 114 28.57 5.19 -31.22
N VAL A 115 28.42 4.94 -29.92
CA VAL A 115 28.36 5.98 -28.89
C VAL A 115 29.61 5.93 -28.02
N GLU A 116 30.34 7.04 -27.93
CA GLU A 116 31.44 7.26 -26.99
C GLU A 116 31.02 8.28 -25.93
N ILE A 117 31.09 7.90 -24.65
CA ILE A 117 30.73 8.78 -23.53
C ILE A 117 31.96 9.57 -23.09
N VAL A 118 31.77 10.88 -22.95
CA VAL A 118 32.73 11.80 -22.33
C VAL A 118 32.12 12.24 -21.00
N ARG A 119 32.79 11.90 -19.90
CA ARG A 119 32.25 12.07 -18.55
C ARG A 119 32.71 13.38 -17.92
N ASP A 120 31.78 14.18 -17.40
CA ASP A 120 32.02 15.51 -16.82
C ASP A 120 31.45 15.63 -15.38
N ASP A 121 31.99 14.90 -14.40
CA ASP A 121 31.45 14.91 -13.01
C ASP A 121 31.84 16.16 -12.18
N GLU A 122 32.97 16.80 -12.46
CA GLU A 122 33.52 17.89 -11.64
C GLU A 122 32.68 19.17 -11.77
N TYR A 123 32.40 19.56 -13.01
CA TYR A 123 31.63 20.78 -13.33
C TYR A 123 30.19 20.47 -13.75
N GLN A 124 29.79 19.19 -13.83
CA GLN A 124 28.43 18.74 -14.12
C GLN A 124 27.83 19.44 -15.37
N TRP A 125 26.74 20.19 -15.22
CA TRP A 125 26.12 20.98 -16.28
C TRP A 125 27.07 22.05 -16.83
N GLY A 126 27.78 22.76 -15.95
CA GLY A 126 28.73 23.81 -16.29
C GLY A 126 28.09 25.13 -16.73
N GLU A 127 28.91 26.03 -17.29
CA GLU A 127 28.51 27.36 -17.76
C GLU A 127 29.27 27.72 -19.04
N ILE A 128 28.63 28.52 -19.90
CA ILE A 128 29.24 29.10 -21.11
C ILE A 128 29.67 30.54 -20.82
N TYR A 129 30.96 30.82 -20.94
CA TYR A 129 31.50 32.16 -20.78
C TYR A 129 31.30 33.00 -22.04
N LYS A 130 31.29 34.34 -21.87
CA LYS A 130 31.12 35.31 -22.97
C LYS A 130 32.16 35.21 -24.10
N ASN A 131 33.30 34.56 -23.84
CA ASN A 131 34.35 34.33 -24.83
C ASN A 131 34.12 33.04 -25.66
N MET A 132 32.93 32.42 -25.56
CA MET A 132 32.61 31.14 -26.23
C MET A 132 33.53 29.99 -25.80
N THR A 133 33.95 29.99 -24.54
CA THR A 133 34.58 28.84 -23.87
C THR A 133 33.72 28.45 -22.68
N GLY A 134 33.91 27.26 -22.12
CA GLY A 134 33.11 26.85 -20.99
C GLY A 134 33.62 25.62 -20.27
N VAL A 135 32.94 25.29 -19.18
CA VAL A 135 33.22 24.11 -18.36
C VAL A 135 32.00 23.18 -18.34
N GLY A 136 32.20 21.95 -17.87
CA GLY A 136 31.14 20.92 -17.81
C GLY A 136 30.64 20.49 -19.19
N VAL A 137 29.44 19.89 -19.20
CA VAL A 137 28.79 19.39 -20.42
C VAL A 137 28.57 20.50 -21.45
N LEU A 138 28.12 21.69 -21.00
CA LEU A 138 27.91 22.85 -21.88
C LEU A 138 29.21 23.34 -22.51
N GLY A 139 30.30 23.44 -21.73
CA GLY A 139 31.60 23.83 -22.23
C GLY A 139 32.18 22.84 -23.24
N SER A 140 32.02 21.55 -22.99
CA SER A 140 32.45 20.48 -23.89
C SER A 140 31.75 20.57 -25.26
N LEU A 141 30.48 20.98 -25.29
CA LEU A 141 29.71 21.21 -26.51
C LEU A 141 30.15 22.45 -27.28
N VAL A 142 30.28 23.60 -26.59
CA VAL A 142 30.64 24.87 -27.24
C VAL A 142 32.06 24.83 -27.84
N GLU A 143 32.97 24.11 -27.20
CA GLU A 143 34.35 23.93 -27.68
C GLU A 143 34.52 22.80 -28.70
N ASP A 144 33.42 22.24 -29.23
CA ASP A 144 33.42 21.14 -30.20
C ASP A 144 34.23 19.90 -29.73
N ARG A 145 34.30 19.65 -28.40
CA ARG A 145 34.96 18.45 -27.86
C ARG A 145 34.07 17.21 -27.99
N VAL A 146 32.75 17.42 -28.01
CA VAL A 146 31.71 16.39 -28.14
C VAL A 146 30.66 16.81 -29.18
N ASP A 147 29.88 15.84 -29.67
CA ASP A 147 28.83 16.08 -30.67
C ASP A 147 27.47 16.39 -30.02
N LEU A 148 27.16 15.73 -28.91
CA LEU A 148 25.88 15.81 -28.18
C LEU A 148 26.11 16.00 -26.69
N GLY A 149 25.20 16.71 -26.02
CA GLY A 149 25.13 16.81 -24.56
C GLY A 149 23.76 16.36 -24.07
N ILE A 150 23.80 15.57 -23.01
CA ILE A 150 22.62 15.10 -22.27
C ILE A 150 22.93 15.23 -20.77
N THR A 151 21.98 14.88 -19.90
CA THR A 151 21.93 14.99 -18.43
C THR A 151 20.94 16.06 -17.95
N ALA A 152 19.65 15.89 -18.27
CA ALA A 152 18.57 16.80 -17.86
C ALA A 152 18.85 18.27 -18.25
N LEU A 153 19.40 18.48 -19.44
CA LEU A 153 19.66 19.81 -19.98
C LEU A 153 18.36 20.43 -20.45
N TYR A 154 18.06 21.62 -19.95
CA TYR A 154 16.80 22.31 -20.24
C TYR A 154 16.91 23.25 -21.43
N SER A 155 15.77 23.71 -21.95
CA SER A 155 15.70 24.72 -23.01
C SER A 155 16.10 26.14 -22.55
N TRP A 156 17.26 26.28 -21.93
CA TRP A 156 17.75 27.55 -21.39
C TRP A 156 18.08 28.57 -22.49
N TYR A 157 17.71 29.83 -22.26
CA TYR A 157 17.79 30.88 -23.27
C TYR A 157 19.23 31.29 -23.63
N GLU A 158 20.11 31.43 -22.65
CA GLU A 158 21.49 31.87 -22.88
C GLU A 158 22.27 30.81 -23.68
N GLU A 159 22.03 29.54 -23.37
CA GLU A 159 22.64 28.39 -24.06
C GLU A 159 22.16 28.30 -25.50
N TYR A 160 20.89 28.63 -25.79
CA TYR A 160 20.35 28.66 -27.16
C TYR A 160 21.06 29.68 -28.06
N LEU A 161 21.65 30.73 -27.49
CA LEU A 161 22.44 31.70 -28.26
C LEU A 161 23.71 31.04 -28.83
N ALA A 162 24.30 30.09 -28.11
CA ALA A 162 25.52 29.39 -28.50
C ALA A 162 25.29 28.01 -29.14
N LEU A 163 24.23 27.31 -28.76
CA LEU A 163 23.94 25.91 -29.08
C LEU A 163 22.55 25.76 -29.72
N ASP A 164 22.30 24.61 -30.34
CA ASP A 164 20.99 24.22 -30.84
C ASP A 164 20.38 23.12 -29.96
N PHE A 165 19.05 23.05 -29.93
CA PHE A 165 18.30 22.08 -29.15
C PHE A 165 17.56 21.09 -30.05
N SER A 166 17.47 19.84 -29.59
CA SER A 166 16.50 18.90 -30.15
C SER A 166 15.07 19.29 -29.80
N ALA A 167 14.10 18.57 -30.37
CA ALA A 167 12.76 18.52 -29.85
C ALA A 167 12.80 18.10 -28.36
N PRO A 168 11.87 18.60 -27.52
CA PRO A 168 11.76 18.20 -26.13
C PRO A 168 11.68 16.68 -25.94
N CYS A 169 12.64 16.12 -25.21
CA CYS A 169 12.63 14.72 -24.82
C CYS A 169 11.57 14.49 -23.73
N ILE A 170 11.66 15.22 -22.62
CA ILE A 170 10.84 14.99 -21.42
C ILE A 170 10.42 16.33 -20.84
N ARG A 171 9.15 16.46 -20.46
CA ARG A 171 8.67 17.60 -19.67
C ARG A 171 8.89 17.33 -18.20
N THR A 172 9.57 18.22 -17.48
CA THR A 172 9.78 18.11 -16.03
C THR A 172 9.11 19.28 -15.29
N GLY A 173 8.60 19.02 -14.09
CA GLY A 173 8.09 20.03 -13.18
C GLY A 173 9.07 20.26 -12.04
N ILE A 174 9.52 21.50 -11.84
CA ILE A 174 10.50 21.83 -10.82
C ILE A 174 9.78 22.31 -9.57
N THR A 175 10.09 21.69 -8.43
CA THR A 175 9.45 21.99 -7.15
C THR A 175 10.40 21.63 -6.01
N CYS A 176 9.91 21.66 -4.77
CA CYS A 176 10.69 21.28 -3.61
C CYS A 176 9.91 20.33 -2.69
N ILE A 177 10.68 19.61 -1.88
CA ILE A 177 10.17 19.06 -0.61
C ILE A 177 10.54 20.03 0.51
N ALA A 178 9.54 20.47 1.26
CA ALA A 178 9.67 21.44 2.35
C ALA A 178 9.40 20.77 3.69
N PRO A 179 9.92 21.31 4.81
CA PRO A 179 9.69 20.72 6.12
C PRO A 179 8.21 20.50 6.43
N ALA A 180 7.91 19.30 6.93
CA ALA A 180 6.57 18.86 7.30
C ALA A 180 5.91 19.80 8.33
N PRO A 181 4.65 20.29 8.17
CA PRO A 181 3.96 21.01 9.24
C PRO A 181 3.90 20.21 10.56
N ARG A 182 4.14 20.90 11.68
CA ARG A 182 4.10 20.32 13.04
C ARG A 182 2.75 20.50 13.70
N LEU A 183 2.46 19.70 14.71
CA LEU A 183 1.29 19.88 15.56
C LEU A 183 1.38 21.23 16.30
N LEU A 184 0.29 21.98 16.33
CA LEU A 184 0.21 23.21 17.11
C LEU A 184 0.38 22.90 18.61
N ALA A 185 0.98 23.83 19.35
CA ALA A 185 1.22 23.65 20.76
C ALA A 185 -0.11 23.64 21.55
N SER A 186 -0.22 22.75 22.55
CA SER A 186 -1.46 22.55 23.31
C SER A 186 -1.94 23.75 24.13
N TRP A 187 -1.15 24.82 24.26
CA TRP A 187 -1.58 26.05 24.93
C TRP A 187 -2.35 26.99 24.00
N GLU A 188 -2.23 26.82 22.68
CA GLU A 188 -2.93 27.64 21.68
C GLU A 188 -4.36 27.14 21.47
N THR A 189 -4.63 25.86 21.74
CA THR A 189 -5.93 25.21 21.50
C THR A 189 -7.14 25.87 22.17
N PRO A 190 -7.06 26.47 23.38
CA PRO A 190 -8.20 27.20 23.95
C PRO A 190 -8.59 28.46 23.18
N PHE A 191 -7.71 29.02 22.36
CA PHE A 191 -7.98 30.25 21.60
C PHE A 191 -8.53 29.96 20.19
N LEU A 192 -8.36 28.73 19.68
CA LEU A 192 -8.77 28.30 18.34
C LEU A 192 -10.30 28.18 18.10
N PRO A 193 -11.17 27.93 19.10
CA PRO A 193 -12.61 27.82 18.86
C PRO A 193 -13.24 29.09 18.27
N PHE A 194 -12.65 30.26 18.56
CA PHE A 194 -13.11 31.56 18.08
C PHE A 194 -12.02 32.33 17.37
N THR A 195 -12.38 33.04 16.31
CA THR A 195 -11.47 33.97 15.65
C THR A 195 -11.17 35.16 16.56
N LEU A 196 -10.06 35.85 16.31
CA LEU A 196 -9.69 37.07 17.06
C LEU A 196 -10.83 38.10 17.09
N TYR A 197 -11.58 38.24 15.99
CA TYR A 197 -12.73 39.15 15.89
C TYR A 197 -13.85 38.79 16.86
N ILE A 198 -14.13 37.50 17.05
CA ILE A 198 -15.15 37.02 18.00
C ILE A 198 -14.66 37.24 19.43
N TRP A 199 -13.38 36.98 19.73
CA TRP A 199 -12.80 37.29 21.05
C TRP A 199 -12.92 38.77 21.40
N ILE A 200 -12.62 39.65 20.43
CA ILE A 200 -12.80 41.10 20.58
C ILE A 200 -14.27 41.45 20.79
N ALA A 201 -15.19 40.82 20.04
CA ALA A 201 -16.63 41.05 20.19
C ALA A 201 -17.16 40.61 21.57
N ILE A 202 -16.69 39.48 22.11
CA ILE A 202 -17.04 38.99 23.45
C ILE A 202 -16.55 40.00 24.51
N PHE A 203 -15.32 40.50 24.36
CA PHE A 203 -14.77 41.51 25.26
C PHE A 203 -15.59 42.80 25.26
N PHE A 204 -15.94 43.33 24.08
CA PHE A 204 -16.79 44.53 24.00
C PHE A 204 -18.21 44.27 24.52
N THR A 205 -18.77 43.09 24.29
CA THR A 205 -20.09 42.70 24.81
C THR A 205 -20.09 42.66 26.33
N PHE A 206 -19.02 42.14 26.96
CA PHE A 206 -18.85 42.13 28.40
C PHE A 206 -18.81 43.55 29.00
N ILE A 207 -18.08 44.47 28.36
CA ILE A 207 -18.02 45.87 28.77
C ILE A 207 -19.39 46.55 28.63
N TYR A 208 -20.04 46.40 27.48
CA TYR A 208 -21.36 46.96 27.22
C TYR A 208 -22.41 46.44 28.22
N ALA A 209 -22.43 45.14 28.47
CA ALA A 209 -23.30 44.48 29.44
C ALA A 209 -23.08 45.00 30.87
N SER A 210 -21.81 45.17 31.28
CA SER A 210 -21.47 45.68 32.61
C SER A 210 -21.92 47.13 32.79
N ILE A 211 -21.78 47.96 31.76
CA ILE A 211 -22.26 49.34 31.77
C ILE A 211 -23.80 49.37 31.84
N ALA A 212 -24.47 48.58 31.01
CA ALA A 212 -25.94 48.49 31.00
C ALA A 212 -26.51 48.02 32.35
N LEU A 213 -25.87 47.03 32.98
CA LEU A 213 -26.27 46.53 34.30
C LEU A 213 -26.03 47.57 35.41
N THR A 214 -24.95 48.35 35.33
CA THR A 214 -24.68 49.47 36.26
C THR A 214 -25.79 50.52 36.19
N PHE A 215 -26.22 50.91 34.99
CA PHE A 215 -27.34 51.85 34.82
C PHE A 215 -28.67 51.27 35.31
N ALA A 216 -28.92 49.98 35.07
CA ALA A 216 -30.14 49.31 35.52
C ALA A 216 -30.22 49.17 37.05
N GLN A 217 -29.08 49.12 37.75
CA GLN A 217 -28.98 49.11 39.21
C GLN A 217 -28.91 50.51 39.84
N GLY A 218 -29.17 51.57 39.07
CA GLY A 218 -29.19 52.95 39.59
C GLY A 218 -27.80 53.53 39.88
N GLY A 219 -26.76 53.08 39.18
CA GLY A 219 -25.40 53.59 39.30
C GLY A 219 -24.53 52.89 40.35
N SER A 220 -25.04 51.85 41.02
CA SER A 220 -24.24 51.00 41.91
C SER A 220 -23.26 50.15 41.10
N THR A 221 -21.97 50.24 41.42
CA THR A 221 -20.90 49.46 40.77
C THR A 221 -20.49 48.22 41.55
N LYS A 222 -21.05 48.01 42.75
CA LYS A 222 -20.67 46.87 43.61
C LYS A 222 -20.98 45.55 42.91
N ASN A 223 -19.95 44.74 42.70
CA ASN A 223 -19.96 43.40 42.11
C ASN A 223 -20.47 43.30 40.66
N VAL A 224 -20.83 44.39 39.98
CA VAL A 224 -21.43 44.36 38.63
C VAL A 224 -20.58 43.58 37.62
N PHE A 225 -19.27 43.85 37.56
CA PHE A 225 -18.36 43.12 36.65
C PHE A 225 -18.30 41.62 36.96
N LEU A 226 -18.26 41.26 38.24
CA LEU A 226 -18.21 39.86 38.67
C LEU A 226 -19.54 39.15 38.37
N THR A 227 -20.66 39.83 38.56
CA THR A 227 -22.00 39.35 38.23
C THR A 227 -22.15 39.15 36.72
N THR A 228 -21.74 40.13 35.90
CA THR A 228 -21.75 40.03 34.43
C THR A 228 -20.87 38.88 33.94
N PHE A 229 -19.67 38.72 34.51
CA PHE A 229 -18.77 37.64 34.17
C PHE A 229 -19.39 36.28 34.51
N GLY A 230 -19.89 36.13 35.74
CA GLY A 230 -20.59 34.92 36.19
C GLY A 230 -21.76 34.54 35.30
N MET A 231 -22.59 35.50 34.89
CA MET A 231 -23.73 35.25 33.99
C MET A 231 -23.28 34.85 32.58
N MET A 232 -22.15 35.36 32.07
CA MET A 232 -21.59 34.96 30.78
C MET A 232 -21.02 33.53 30.80
N ILE A 233 -20.54 33.05 31.94
CA ILE A 233 -20.12 31.65 32.16
C ILE A 233 -21.24 30.79 32.77
N THR A 234 -22.50 31.15 32.45
CA THR A 234 -23.72 30.41 32.79
C THR A 234 -24.01 30.22 34.30
N GLN A 235 -23.35 30.98 35.18
CA GLN A 235 -23.66 30.96 36.62
C GLN A 235 -24.94 31.72 36.93
N SER A 236 -25.86 31.05 37.64
CA SER A 236 -27.10 31.67 38.11
C SER A 236 -26.82 32.60 39.29
N GLN A 237 -27.55 33.71 39.35
CA GLN A 237 -27.49 34.66 40.46
C GLN A 237 -28.67 34.44 41.40
N SER A 238 -28.41 34.44 42.71
CA SER A 238 -29.44 34.19 43.73
C SER A 238 -30.37 35.38 43.98
N ASP A 239 -29.91 36.61 43.72
CA ASP A 239 -30.66 37.83 44.02
C ASP A 239 -30.93 38.67 42.77
N VAL A 240 -31.92 38.24 41.97
CA VAL A 240 -32.39 38.99 40.80
C VAL A 240 -33.45 39.98 41.26
N GLY A 241 -33.02 41.20 41.59
CA GLY A 241 -33.89 42.27 42.09
C GLY A 241 -35.23 42.40 41.34
N ARG A 242 -36.29 42.84 42.02
CA ARG A 242 -37.70 42.83 41.53
C ARG A 242 -37.96 43.66 40.26
N SER A 243 -37.02 44.50 39.81
CA SER A 243 -37.23 45.40 38.66
C SER A 243 -37.15 44.66 37.32
N TRP A 244 -38.12 44.94 36.43
CA TRP A 244 -38.17 44.36 35.09
C TRP A 244 -36.93 44.70 34.24
N ARG A 245 -36.30 45.86 34.47
CA ARG A 245 -35.10 46.31 33.75
C ARG A 245 -33.90 45.41 34.01
N ILE A 246 -33.68 45.07 35.28
CA ILE A 246 -32.60 44.18 35.70
C ILE A 246 -32.87 42.78 35.16
N ARG A 247 -34.11 42.27 35.33
CA ARG A 247 -34.52 40.94 34.85
C ARG A 247 -34.35 40.75 33.34
N SER A 248 -34.67 41.77 32.55
CA SER A 248 -34.53 41.71 31.09
C SER A 248 -33.06 41.63 30.68
N ILE A 249 -32.20 42.49 31.25
CA ILE A 249 -30.75 42.50 30.95
C ILE A 249 -30.11 41.19 31.41
N THR A 250 -30.40 40.71 32.62
CA THR A 250 -29.86 39.44 33.12
C THR A 250 -30.36 38.23 32.33
N GLY A 251 -31.63 38.23 31.89
CA GLY A 251 -32.20 37.16 31.07
C GLY A 251 -31.55 37.06 29.70
N TRP A 252 -31.35 38.19 29.02
CA TRP A 252 -30.61 38.23 27.75
C TRP A 252 -29.14 37.85 27.95
N LEU A 253 -28.51 38.28 29.05
CA LEU A 253 -27.12 37.89 29.34
C LEU A 253 -26.94 36.40 29.54
N LEU A 254 -27.86 35.76 30.27
CA LEU A 254 -27.84 34.32 30.49
C LEU A 254 -28.06 33.56 29.18
N MET A 255 -28.95 34.05 28.30
CA MET A 255 -29.17 33.43 27.00
C MET A 255 -27.92 33.57 26.11
N THR A 256 -27.29 34.74 26.09
CA THR A 256 -26.03 34.96 25.37
C THR A 256 -24.90 34.10 25.94
N GLY A 257 -24.78 34.00 27.27
CA GLY A 257 -23.81 33.13 27.95
C GLY A 257 -24.01 31.66 27.58
N LEU A 258 -25.26 31.17 27.56
CA LEU A 258 -25.59 29.81 27.16
C LEU A 258 -25.20 29.52 25.70
N VAL A 259 -25.44 30.47 24.79
CA VAL A 259 -25.06 30.31 23.38
C VAL A 259 -23.53 30.31 23.23
N LEU A 260 -22.84 31.23 23.91
CA LEU A 260 -21.37 31.31 23.86
C LEU A 260 -20.70 30.09 24.46
N ASP A 261 -21.20 29.57 25.59
CA ASP A 261 -20.67 28.39 26.27
C ASP A 261 -20.84 27.13 25.41
N ASN A 262 -22.03 26.92 24.83
CA ASN A 262 -22.26 25.80 23.91
C ASN A 262 -21.44 25.93 22.61
N ALA A 263 -21.31 27.14 22.06
CA ALA A 263 -20.52 27.38 20.85
C ALA A 263 -19.01 27.18 21.10
N TYR A 264 -18.50 27.69 22.22
CA TYR A 264 -17.12 27.50 22.64
C TYR A 264 -16.85 26.03 22.96
N GLY A 265 -17.72 25.38 23.73
CA GLY A 265 -17.61 23.96 24.07
C GLY A 265 -17.65 23.06 22.85
N GLY A 266 -18.54 23.33 21.89
CA GLY A 266 -18.60 22.61 20.61
C GLY A 266 -17.37 22.85 19.73
N GLY A 267 -16.90 24.11 19.64
CA GLY A 267 -15.68 24.46 18.90
C GLY A 267 -14.42 23.87 19.50
N LEU A 268 -14.32 23.85 20.83
CA LEU A 268 -13.21 23.26 21.57
C LEU A 268 -13.22 21.73 21.45
N ALA A 269 -14.39 21.09 21.57
CA ALA A 269 -14.54 19.65 21.31
C ALA A 269 -14.12 19.31 19.88
N SER A 270 -14.55 20.09 18.87
CA SER A 270 -14.12 19.90 17.49
C SER A 270 -12.60 20.08 17.33
N THR A 271 -12.00 21.07 17.98
CA THR A 271 -10.55 21.30 17.95
C THR A 271 -9.77 20.16 18.60
N PHE A 272 -10.32 19.51 19.63
CA PHE A 272 -9.72 18.32 20.23
C PHE A 272 -9.94 17.04 19.43
N THR A 273 -10.99 16.96 18.60
CA THR A 273 -11.21 15.79 17.74
C THR A 273 -10.24 15.72 16.57
N VAL A 274 -9.79 16.86 16.04
CA VAL A 274 -8.87 16.91 14.88
C VAL A 274 -7.65 17.75 15.22
N PRO A 275 -6.43 17.17 15.26
CA PRO A 275 -5.20 17.89 15.53
C PRO A 275 -5.04 19.00 14.51
N LYS A 276 -4.73 20.19 15.02
CA LYS A 276 -4.40 21.32 14.16
C LYS A 276 -2.89 21.35 13.99
N TYR A 277 -2.45 21.46 12.74
CA TYR A 277 -1.05 21.59 12.38
C TYR A 277 -0.74 23.03 12.00
N GLU A 278 0.54 23.38 12.04
CA GLU A 278 1.09 24.59 11.43
C GLU A 278 0.74 24.65 9.94
N LYS A 279 0.72 25.86 9.37
CA LYS A 279 0.53 26.04 7.93
C LYS A 279 1.69 25.39 7.16
N SER A 280 1.37 24.46 6.26
CA SER A 280 2.29 23.86 5.29
C SER A 280 2.91 24.91 4.37
N ILE A 281 4.08 24.59 3.83
CA ILE A 281 4.74 25.39 2.80
C ILE A 281 4.35 24.78 1.46
N ASP A 282 3.44 25.44 0.75
CA ASP A 282 2.81 24.84 -0.43
C ASP A 282 3.02 25.63 -1.71
N THR A 283 3.23 26.94 -1.57
CA THR A 283 3.37 27.90 -2.65
C THR A 283 4.71 28.58 -2.65
N ILE A 284 5.07 29.21 -3.78
CA ILE A 284 6.26 30.08 -3.87
C ILE A 284 6.19 31.20 -2.83
N GLN A 285 4.99 31.76 -2.64
CA GLN A 285 4.76 32.82 -1.65
C GLN A 285 5.07 32.35 -0.22
N ASP A 286 4.73 31.11 0.14
CA ASP A 286 4.99 30.60 1.49
C ASP A 286 6.51 30.46 1.78
N ILE A 287 7.31 30.08 0.78
CA ILE A 287 8.77 30.04 0.90
C ILE A 287 9.32 31.45 1.15
N VAL A 288 8.87 32.41 0.34
CA VAL A 288 9.32 33.79 0.40
C VAL A 288 8.92 34.46 1.73
N ASP A 289 7.66 34.29 2.16
CA ASP A 289 7.12 34.83 3.40
C ASP A 289 7.83 34.27 4.64
N LYS A 290 8.14 32.97 4.64
CA LYS A 290 8.90 32.33 5.72
C LYS A 290 10.41 32.56 5.62
N ARG A 291 10.90 33.21 4.55
CA ARG A 291 12.33 33.36 4.24
C ARG A 291 13.08 32.04 4.30
N MET A 292 12.46 30.98 3.78
CA MET A 292 13.01 29.63 3.81
C MET A 292 14.12 29.50 2.76
N GLU A 293 15.28 29.01 3.16
CA GLU A 293 16.32 28.64 2.19
C GLU A 293 15.83 27.46 1.35
N TRP A 294 16.18 27.43 0.06
CA TRP A 294 15.98 26.26 -0.78
C TRP A 294 17.21 26.04 -1.66
N GLY A 295 17.46 24.81 -2.09
CA GLY A 295 18.74 24.52 -2.71
C GLY A 295 18.94 23.10 -3.22
N ALA A 296 20.04 22.95 -3.93
CA ALA A 296 20.54 21.71 -4.50
C ALA A 296 22.07 21.75 -4.59
N THR A 297 22.68 20.77 -5.26
CA THR A 297 24.14 20.67 -5.43
C THR A 297 24.72 21.66 -6.44
N HIS A 298 23.90 22.15 -7.38
CA HIS A 298 24.31 23.05 -8.47
C HIS A 298 23.29 24.17 -8.66
N ASP A 299 23.69 25.28 -9.27
CA ASP A 299 22.85 26.43 -9.61
C ASP A 299 22.04 26.29 -10.91
N ALA A 300 22.15 25.16 -11.63
CA ALA A 300 21.37 24.92 -12.85
C ALA A 300 19.85 25.03 -12.62
N TRP A 301 19.38 24.77 -11.39
CA TRP A 301 18.00 24.91 -10.93
C TRP A 301 17.44 26.33 -10.98
N ILE A 302 18.29 27.36 -11.09
CA ILE A 302 17.83 28.75 -11.17
C ILE A 302 18.03 29.36 -12.56
N PHE A 303 18.64 28.66 -13.52
CA PHE A 303 18.92 29.23 -14.85
C PHE A 303 17.65 29.68 -15.57
N SER A 304 16.57 28.88 -15.51
CA SER A 304 15.26 29.26 -16.07
C SER A 304 14.58 30.43 -15.33
N LEU A 305 14.97 30.71 -14.08
CA LEU A 305 14.36 31.75 -13.24
C LEU A 305 15.19 33.04 -13.19
N ALA A 306 16.49 32.97 -13.47
CA ALA A 306 17.45 34.05 -13.27
C ALA A 306 17.10 35.33 -14.06
N LEU A 307 16.52 35.17 -15.25
CA LEU A 307 16.13 36.29 -16.12
C LEU A 307 14.74 36.89 -15.79
N SER A 308 14.01 36.32 -14.82
CA SER A 308 12.66 36.77 -14.48
C SER A 308 12.66 38.21 -13.94
N GLN A 309 11.67 38.98 -14.39
CA GLN A 309 11.41 40.35 -13.93
C GLN A 309 10.41 40.39 -12.76
N GLU A 310 9.76 39.26 -12.46
CA GLU A 310 8.75 39.21 -11.41
C GLU A 310 9.39 39.36 -10.02
N PRO A 311 8.92 40.31 -9.19
CA PRO A 311 9.51 40.55 -7.86
C PRO A 311 9.53 39.31 -6.97
N LEU A 312 8.49 38.48 -7.03
CA LEU A 312 8.37 37.27 -6.22
C LEU A 312 9.44 36.24 -6.60
N ILE A 313 9.59 35.96 -7.90
CA ILE A 313 10.60 35.02 -8.41
C ILE A 313 12.01 35.51 -8.13
N ARG A 314 12.28 36.83 -8.22
CA ARG A 314 13.58 37.39 -7.83
C ARG A 314 13.91 37.15 -6.36
N GLN A 315 12.92 37.27 -5.47
CA GLN A 315 13.11 36.96 -4.06
C GLN A 315 13.38 35.47 -3.85
N LEU A 316 12.65 34.59 -4.56
CA LEU A 316 12.88 33.16 -4.54
C LEU A 316 14.30 32.81 -5.00
N VAL A 317 14.77 33.34 -6.13
CA VAL A 317 16.14 33.09 -6.64
C VAL A 317 17.19 33.59 -5.65
N ASN A 318 16.98 34.74 -5.00
CA ASN A 318 17.90 35.24 -3.96
C ASN A 318 17.97 34.32 -2.72
N GLN A 319 16.93 33.54 -2.45
CA GLN A 319 16.89 32.55 -1.36
C GLN A 319 17.50 31.20 -1.74
N PHE A 320 17.83 30.98 -3.02
CA PHE A 320 18.48 29.77 -3.48
C PHE A 320 19.93 29.68 -2.96
N LYS A 321 20.34 28.48 -2.52
CA LYS A 321 21.70 28.19 -2.05
C LYS A 321 22.21 26.88 -2.64
N THR A 322 23.45 26.91 -3.10
CA THR A 322 24.20 25.71 -3.47
C THR A 322 25.03 25.23 -2.28
N TYR A 323 25.00 23.92 -2.05
CA TYR A 323 25.75 23.28 -0.97
C TYR A 323 26.37 21.98 -1.50
N SER A 324 27.44 21.52 -0.84
CA SER A 324 28.02 20.22 -1.14
C SER A 324 27.06 19.07 -0.77
N PHE A 325 27.27 17.88 -1.36
CA PHE A 325 26.44 16.70 -1.09
C PHE A 325 26.36 16.38 0.42
N GLU A 326 27.51 16.37 1.11
CA GLU A 326 27.62 16.06 2.54
C GLU A 326 26.88 17.09 3.42
N GLU A 327 26.92 18.37 3.02
CA GLU A 327 26.21 19.43 3.73
C GLU A 327 24.69 19.35 3.54
N LEU A 328 24.23 19.01 2.34
CA LEU A 328 22.81 18.80 2.05
C LEU A 328 22.28 17.58 2.82
N GLU A 329 23.06 16.50 2.88
CA GLU A 329 22.70 15.32 3.67
C GLU A 329 22.53 15.68 5.15
N ARG A 330 23.49 16.40 5.74
CA ARG A 330 23.37 16.87 7.14
C ARG A 330 22.17 17.81 7.33
N LYS A 331 21.95 18.73 6.38
CA LYS A 331 20.84 19.68 6.43
C LYS A 331 19.49 19.00 6.27
N SER A 332 19.41 17.85 5.58
CA SER A 332 18.18 17.08 5.42
C SER A 332 17.57 16.70 6.78
N PHE A 333 18.38 16.47 7.81
CA PHE A 333 17.88 16.20 9.16
C PHE A 333 17.54 17.45 10.00
N SER A 334 17.96 18.65 9.56
CA SER A 334 17.88 19.88 10.35
C SER A 334 16.62 20.71 10.10
N ARG A 335 15.80 20.35 9.10
CA ARG A 335 14.56 21.03 8.70
C ARG A 335 14.74 22.54 8.44
N SER A 336 15.96 22.96 8.10
CA SER A 336 16.33 24.37 7.96
C SER A 336 16.07 24.95 6.56
N MET A 337 15.82 24.08 5.58
CA MET A 337 15.67 24.46 4.17
C MET A 337 14.71 23.50 3.44
N ALA A 338 14.25 23.91 2.27
CA ALA A 338 13.57 23.06 1.30
C ALA A 338 14.58 22.50 0.27
N PHE A 339 14.34 21.30 -0.23
CA PHE A 339 15.23 20.63 -1.19
C PHE A 339 14.58 20.54 -2.56
N SER A 340 15.31 20.96 -3.59
CA SER A 340 14.83 20.91 -4.97
C SER A 340 14.66 19.47 -5.45
N ILE A 341 13.53 19.21 -6.11
CA ILE A 341 13.23 17.93 -6.74
C ILE A 341 12.56 18.15 -8.10
N GLU A 342 12.65 17.15 -8.96
CA GLU A 342 11.96 17.15 -10.26
C GLU A 342 10.78 16.20 -10.25
N LYS A 343 9.67 16.63 -10.85
CA LYS A 343 8.48 15.82 -11.12
C LYS A 343 8.52 15.33 -12.56
N LEU A 344 8.58 14.01 -12.72
CA LEU A 344 8.64 13.36 -14.03
C LEU A 344 7.23 12.95 -14.52
N PRO A 345 7.01 12.86 -15.85
CA PRO A 345 5.68 12.62 -16.44
C PRO A 345 4.98 11.32 -16.02
N ALA A 346 5.70 10.22 -15.79
CA ALA A 346 5.10 8.95 -15.34
C ALA A 346 4.82 8.92 -13.82
N GLY A 347 5.06 10.03 -13.12
CA GLY A 347 4.71 10.20 -11.70
C GLY A 347 5.80 9.73 -10.73
N TYR A 348 7.05 9.69 -11.20
CA TYR A 348 8.26 9.52 -10.39
C TYR A 348 8.95 10.87 -10.16
N TYR A 349 9.95 10.88 -9.26
CA TYR A 349 10.67 12.08 -8.90
C TYR A 349 12.18 11.91 -9.09
N ALA A 350 12.86 12.90 -9.66
CA ALA A 350 14.31 12.97 -9.57
C ALA A 350 14.67 13.64 -8.23
N ILE A 351 15.25 12.86 -7.33
CA ILE A 351 15.60 13.29 -5.97
C ILE A 351 17.08 13.01 -5.76
N GLY A 352 17.80 13.98 -5.22
CA GLY A 352 19.21 13.80 -4.87
C GLY A 352 19.38 12.73 -3.78
N GLU A 353 20.43 11.92 -3.89
CA GLU A 353 20.69 10.79 -2.97
C GLU A 353 21.00 11.24 -1.54
N TYR A 354 21.29 12.53 -1.34
CA TYR A 354 21.45 13.13 -0.02
C TYR A 354 20.15 13.14 0.82
N ILE A 355 18.99 12.85 0.21
CA ILE A 355 17.72 12.66 0.92
C ILE A 355 17.50 11.17 1.17
N THR A 356 17.81 10.75 2.39
CA THR A 356 17.68 9.35 2.82
C THR A 356 16.22 8.96 3.14
N ASP A 357 15.97 7.66 3.24
CA ASP A 357 14.70 7.05 3.67
C ASP A 357 14.23 7.54 5.06
N LYS A 358 15.18 7.89 5.94
CA LYS A 358 14.88 8.47 7.25
C LYS A 358 14.60 9.97 7.18
N ALA A 359 15.38 10.70 6.39
CA ALA A 359 15.25 12.14 6.28
C ALA A 359 13.92 12.54 5.61
N VAL A 360 13.49 11.80 4.58
CA VAL A 360 12.30 12.13 3.78
C VAL A 360 11.01 12.19 4.61
N LEU A 361 10.93 11.47 5.73
CA LEU A 361 9.76 11.44 6.62
C LEU A 361 9.44 12.81 7.24
N ASP A 362 10.46 13.66 7.40
CA ASP A 362 10.32 15.00 7.96
C ASP A 362 9.93 16.07 6.92
N PHE A 363 9.66 15.68 5.67
CA PHE A 363 9.34 16.60 4.58
C PHE A 363 8.00 16.30 3.93
N THR A 364 7.48 17.31 3.25
CA THR A 364 6.28 17.24 2.42
C THR A 364 6.54 17.90 1.09
N ILE A 365 6.09 17.26 0.01
CA ILE A 365 6.14 17.85 -1.32
C ILE A 365 5.24 19.07 -1.40
N MET A 366 5.70 20.14 -2.05
CA MET A 366 4.89 21.33 -2.33
C MET A 366 3.77 21.04 -3.33
N LEU A 367 2.68 21.82 -3.26
CA LEU A 367 1.57 21.72 -4.21
C LEU A 367 1.88 22.45 -5.52
N GLU A 368 2.47 23.64 -5.40
CA GLU A 368 2.85 24.47 -6.53
C GLU A 368 4.24 24.07 -7.04
N ASP A 369 4.37 23.99 -8.36
CA ASP A 369 5.65 23.87 -9.04
C ASP A 369 6.20 25.28 -9.30
N PHE A 370 7.50 25.48 -9.12
CA PHE A 370 8.16 26.75 -9.42
C PHE A 370 8.06 27.10 -10.89
N TYR A 371 8.28 26.12 -11.75
CA TYR A 371 8.15 26.23 -13.20
C TYR A 371 8.14 24.83 -13.83
N TYR A 372 7.76 24.77 -15.10
CA TYR A 372 7.92 23.58 -15.93
C TYR A 372 8.98 23.83 -16.97
N GLU A 373 9.74 22.80 -17.30
CA GLU A 373 10.82 22.89 -18.25
C GLU A 373 10.86 21.66 -19.15
N GLN A 374 11.56 21.78 -20.27
CA GLN A 374 11.70 20.72 -21.26
C GLN A 374 13.14 20.27 -21.33
N CYS A 375 13.41 19.01 -21.00
CA CYS A 375 14.71 18.38 -21.23
C CYS A 375 14.93 18.21 -22.73
N VAL A 376 16.09 18.63 -23.23
CA VAL A 376 16.49 18.55 -24.64
C VAL A 376 17.86 17.90 -24.76
N VAL A 377 18.12 17.25 -25.90
CA VAL A 377 19.51 16.96 -26.29
C VAL A 377 20.09 18.26 -26.82
N MET A 378 21.16 18.74 -26.20
CA MET A 378 21.87 19.92 -26.69
C MET A 378 22.91 19.52 -27.73
N LEU A 379 22.99 20.28 -28.80
CA LEU A 379 23.89 20.05 -29.92
C LEU A 379 24.63 21.34 -30.26
N ARG A 380 25.75 21.18 -30.98
CA ARG A 380 26.37 22.29 -31.69
C ARG A 380 25.35 23.03 -32.56
N LYS A 381 25.49 24.36 -32.62
CA LYS A 381 24.71 25.20 -33.53
C LYS A 381 24.80 24.73 -34.99
N SER A 382 23.66 24.60 -35.65
CA SER A 382 23.50 24.05 -37.00
C SER A 382 24.02 22.62 -37.16
N SER A 383 23.90 21.80 -36.11
CA SER A 383 24.29 20.39 -36.14
C SER A 383 23.53 19.59 -37.20
N ALA A 384 24.26 18.70 -37.88
CA ALA A 384 23.68 17.76 -38.83
C ALA A 384 22.72 16.74 -38.20
N TYR A 385 22.84 16.52 -36.88
CA TYR A 385 22.05 15.53 -36.16
C TYR A 385 20.66 16.04 -35.76
N THR A 386 20.45 17.36 -35.68
CA THR A 386 19.25 17.98 -35.09
C THR A 386 17.95 17.49 -35.73
N ASN A 387 17.84 17.54 -37.06
CA ASN A 387 16.62 17.12 -37.75
C ASN A 387 16.29 15.64 -37.53
N LYS A 388 17.32 14.78 -37.55
CA LYS A 388 17.12 13.34 -37.40
C LYS A 388 16.81 12.96 -35.95
N MET A 389 17.43 13.65 -34.99
CA MET A 389 17.13 13.52 -33.57
C MET A 389 15.67 13.93 -33.28
N ASN A 390 15.20 15.03 -33.87
CA ASN A 390 13.82 15.49 -33.72
C ASN A 390 12.81 14.47 -34.26
N GLU A 391 13.12 13.85 -35.41
CA GLU A 391 12.29 12.78 -35.99
C GLU A 391 12.21 11.56 -35.06
N LEU A 392 13.33 11.16 -34.45
CA LEU A 392 13.35 10.07 -33.48
C LEU A 392 12.52 10.41 -32.24
N ILE A 393 12.75 11.57 -31.64
CA ILE A 393 12.05 12.00 -30.42
C ILE A 393 10.55 12.07 -30.66
N GLY A 394 10.11 12.56 -31.83
CA GLY A 394 8.70 12.52 -32.24
C GLY A 394 8.12 11.10 -32.21
N ARG A 395 8.82 10.13 -32.80
CA ARG A 395 8.40 8.71 -32.79
C ARG A 395 8.41 8.10 -31.39
N LEU A 396 9.36 8.48 -30.54
CA LEU A 396 9.44 8.01 -29.15
C LEU A 396 8.27 8.53 -28.30
N HIS A 397 7.84 9.78 -28.54
CA HIS A 397 6.62 10.32 -27.94
C HIS A 397 5.37 9.62 -28.46
N GLU A 398 5.22 9.46 -29.78
CA GLU A 398 4.07 8.81 -30.41
C GLU A 398 3.88 7.36 -29.96
N SER A 399 4.99 6.64 -29.72
CA SER A 399 4.97 5.25 -29.23
C SER A 399 4.77 5.12 -27.71
N GLY A 400 4.90 6.21 -26.94
CA GLY A 400 4.83 6.18 -25.48
C GLY A 400 6.04 5.51 -24.80
N LEU A 401 7.12 5.24 -25.55
CA LEU A 401 8.31 4.56 -25.02
C LEU A 401 8.99 5.35 -23.90
N LEU A 402 8.95 6.68 -23.95
CA LEU A 402 9.58 7.54 -22.94
C LEU A 402 8.97 7.35 -21.54
N LEU A 403 7.63 7.22 -21.44
CA LEU A 403 6.94 6.94 -20.18
C LEU A 403 7.26 5.52 -19.65
N ALA A 404 7.35 4.56 -20.56
CA ALA A 404 7.70 3.19 -20.21
C ALA A 404 9.16 3.10 -19.70
N TRP A 405 10.09 3.79 -20.36
CA TRP A 405 11.49 3.84 -19.94
C TRP A 405 11.66 4.58 -18.62
N GLU A 406 10.96 5.69 -18.40
CA GLU A 406 10.93 6.37 -17.10
C GLU A 406 10.54 5.39 -15.98
N THR A 407 9.43 4.66 -16.17
CA THR A 407 8.94 3.69 -15.19
C THR A 407 9.95 2.56 -14.93
N GLN A 408 10.55 2.01 -15.98
CA GLN A 408 11.53 0.93 -15.86
C GLN A 408 12.80 1.39 -15.12
N VAL A 409 13.37 2.53 -15.53
CA VAL A 409 14.59 3.08 -14.92
C VAL A 409 14.32 3.47 -13.47
N ALA A 410 13.17 4.07 -13.18
CA ALA A 410 12.77 4.42 -11.83
C ALA A 410 12.67 3.19 -10.91
N LEU A 411 12.00 2.12 -11.36
CA LEU A 411 11.85 0.89 -10.57
C LEU A 411 13.17 0.14 -10.34
N GLN A 412 14.10 0.23 -11.29
CA GLN A 412 15.39 -0.47 -11.21
C GLN A 412 16.43 0.28 -10.38
N HIS A 413 16.47 1.62 -10.50
CA HIS A 413 17.62 2.39 -10.03
C HIS A 413 17.31 3.47 -8.98
N LEU A 414 16.04 3.83 -8.77
CA LEU A 414 15.66 4.80 -7.73
C LEU A 414 15.27 4.10 -6.43
N ASN A 415 15.48 4.78 -5.31
CA ASN A 415 15.05 4.27 -4.00
C ASN A 415 13.52 4.30 -3.90
N TYR A 416 12.90 3.11 -4.00
CA TYR A 416 11.45 2.97 -3.99
C TYR A 416 10.79 3.52 -2.70
N GLN A 417 11.48 3.44 -1.55
CA GLN A 417 10.94 3.94 -0.29
C GLN A 417 10.86 5.47 -0.35
N VAL A 418 11.96 6.14 -0.71
CA VAL A 418 11.98 7.61 -0.83
C VAL A 418 10.93 8.09 -1.84
N GLN A 419 10.80 7.43 -2.99
CA GLN A 419 9.78 7.75 -3.99
C GLN A 419 8.36 7.64 -3.43
N LEU A 420 8.07 6.56 -2.71
CA LEU A 420 6.77 6.32 -2.10
C LEU A 420 6.49 7.34 -0.99
N GLU A 421 7.48 7.65 -0.16
CA GLU A 421 7.38 8.62 0.91
C GLU A 421 7.09 10.03 0.39
N VAL A 422 7.79 10.49 -0.64
CA VAL A 422 7.50 11.79 -1.27
C VAL A 422 6.10 11.82 -1.87
N LYS A 423 5.73 10.77 -2.61
CA LYS A 423 4.40 10.66 -3.24
C LYS A 423 3.26 10.66 -2.22
N LEU A 424 3.46 9.97 -1.09
CA LEU A 424 2.48 9.84 -0.01
C LEU A 424 2.66 10.88 1.10
N SER A 425 3.62 11.80 0.98
CA SER A 425 3.96 12.74 2.06
C SER A 425 2.77 13.59 2.52
N ARG A 426 1.81 13.85 1.63
CA ARG A 426 0.58 14.57 1.95
C ARG A 426 -0.57 13.68 2.39
N SER A 427 -0.58 12.41 1.99
CA SER A 427 -1.59 11.43 2.45
C SER A 427 -1.23 10.80 3.80
N LYS A 428 0.05 10.79 4.20
CA LYS A 428 0.51 10.23 5.47
C LYS A 428 0.10 11.03 6.71
N LYS A 429 -0.31 12.30 6.54
CA LYS A 429 -0.47 13.22 7.67
C LYS A 429 -1.80 13.20 8.39
N ASP A 430 -2.73 12.35 7.98
CA ASP A 430 -3.95 12.17 8.75
C ASP A 430 -3.73 11.33 10.03
N VAL A 431 -2.61 10.60 10.18
CA VAL A 431 -2.52 9.63 11.30
C VAL A 431 -1.08 9.29 11.70
N GLU A 432 -0.33 10.21 12.33
CA GLU A 432 0.89 9.76 13.04
C GLU A 432 0.97 10.16 14.52
N ASN A 433 0.27 11.18 15.02
CA ASN A 433 0.27 11.50 16.46
C ASN A 433 -1.03 12.13 17.01
N ILE A 434 -2.19 11.64 16.55
CA ILE A 434 -3.35 11.49 17.43
C ILE A 434 -3.25 10.04 17.88
N GLU A 435 -3.35 9.73 19.17
CA GLU A 435 -3.78 8.37 19.47
C GLU A 435 -5.20 8.24 18.91
N PRO A 436 -5.44 7.40 17.89
CA PRO A 436 -6.80 7.06 17.54
C PRO A 436 -7.46 6.49 18.80
N LEU A 437 -8.79 6.38 18.81
CA LEU A 437 -9.37 5.28 19.57
C LEU A 437 -8.82 4.00 18.93
N ALA A 438 -7.62 3.61 19.31
CA ALA A 438 -6.94 2.49 18.74
C ALA A 438 -7.77 1.27 19.07
N LEU A 439 -7.73 0.30 18.18
CA LEU A 439 -8.40 -0.97 18.37
C LEU A 439 -8.17 -1.50 19.81
N ARG A 440 -7.00 -1.35 20.43
CA ARG A 440 -6.76 -1.63 21.87
C ARG A 440 -7.80 -1.08 22.89
N HIS A 441 -8.47 0.04 22.60
CA HIS A 441 -9.49 0.68 23.44
C HIS A 441 -10.92 0.13 23.20
N VAL A 442 -11.15 -0.65 22.13
CA VAL A 442 -12.46 -1.21 21.72
C VAL A 442 -12.45 -2.72 21.42
N LEU A 443 -11.30 -3.29 21.02
CA LEU A 443 -11.13 -4.61 20.40
C LEU A 443 -11.02 -5.75 21.37
N VAL A 444 -10.35 -5.52 22.50
CA VAL A 444 -9.78 -6.64 23.23
C VAL A 444 -10.94 -7.48 23.76
N ASN A 445 -11.04 -8.74 23.32
CA ASN A 445 -12.10 -9.71 23.59
C ASN A 445 -13.41 -9.62 22.76
N LYS A 446 -13.44 -9.01 21.56
CA LYS A 446 -14.57 -9.15 20.62
C LYS A 446 -14.21 -10.08 19.46
N PRO A 447 -14.82 -11.28 19.36
CA PRO A 447 -14.59 -12.14 18.22
C PRO A 447 -15.08 -11.49 16.92
N GLU A 448 -14.38 -11.81 15.83
CA GLU A 448 -14.68 -11.32 14.50
C GLU A 448 -15.40 -12.39 13.68
N VAL A 449 -16.41 -11.98 12.91
CA VAL A 449 -17.15 -12.84 11.99
C VAL A 449 -17.32 -12.09 10.69
N LYS A 450 -16.98 -12.73 9.56
CA LYS A 450 -17.33 -12.21 8.23
C LYS A 450 -18.30 -13.13 7.49
N TYR A 451 -19.26 -12.53 6.80
CA TYR A 451 -20.06 -13.20 5.78
C TYR A 451 -19.67 -12.69 4.39
N VAL A 452 -19.40 -13.62 3.48
CA VAL A 452 -19.11 -13.33 2.07
C VAL A 452 -20.22 -13.91 1.21
N GLY A 453 -20.99 -13.05 0.56
CA GLY A 453 -22.07 -13.42 -0.36
C GLY A 453 -21.63 -13.38 -1.82
N ASN A 454 -22.32 -14.16 -2.65
CA ASN A 454 -22.27 -14.04 -4.11
C ASN A 454 -20.82 -14.14 -4.63
N ILE A 455 -20.12 -15.18 -4.18
CA ILE A 455 -18.80 -15.58 -4.70
C ILE A 455 -18.90 -16.17 -6.11
N HIS A 456 -19.97 -16.91 -6.39
CA HIS A 456 -20.46 -17.15 -7.74
C HIS A 456 -21.48 -16.06 -8.06
N GLY A 457 -21.25 -15.31 -9.13
CA GLY A 457 -22.07 -14.16 -9.49
C GLY A 457 -23.52 -14.51 -9.83
N ASN A 458 -23.76 -15.70 -10.39
CA ASN A 458 -25.09 -16.22 -10.69
C ASN A 458 -25.86 -16.78 -9.49
N GLU A 459 -25.27 -16.71 -8.29
CA GLU A 459 -25.83 -17.20 -7.03
C GLU A 459 -26.17 -16.00 -6.14
N VAL A 460 -27.32 -15.38 -6.41
CA VAL A 460 -27.62 -14.00 -5.98
C VAL A 460 -28.23 -13.94 -4.58
N LEU A 461 -28.83 -15.04 -4.11
CA LEU A 461 -29.54 -15.04 -2.83
C LEU A 461 -28.64 -14.60 -1.65
N GLY A 462 -27.38 -15.04 -1.63
CA GLY A 462 -26.43 -14.63 -0.59
C GLY A 462 -26.22 -13.12 -0.53
N ARG A 463 -26.24 -12.42 -1.67
CA ARG A 463 -26.13 -10.96 -1.72
C ARG A 463 -27.30 -10.27 -1.04
N GLU A 464 -28.52 -10.68 -1.39
CA GLU A 464 -29.74 -10.08 -0.85
C GLU A 464 -29.91 -10.39 0.64
N LEU A 465 -29.58 -11.60 1.08
CA LEU A 465 -29.62 -11.97 2.50
C LEU A 465 -28.66 -11.14 3.35
N LEU A 466 -27.45 -10.84 2.86
CA LEU A 466 -26.49 -10.03 3.62
C LEU A 466 -26.89 -8.55 3.68
N LEU A 467 -27.52 -8.03 2.63
CA LEU A 467 -28.12 -6.69 2.68
C LEU A 467 -29.31 -6.64 3.66
N GLY A 468 -30.20 -7.64 3.62
CA GLY A 468 -31.31 -7.79 4.57
C GLY A 468 -30.83 -7.95 6.01
N LEU A 469 -29.72 -8.67 6.24
CA LEU A 469 -29.11 -8.80 7.56
C LEU A 469 -28.57 -7.47 8.07
N ALA A 470 -27.91 -6.69 7.22
CA ALA A 470 -27.41 -5.37 7.59
C ALA A 470 -28.55 -4.45 8.02
N ASP A 471 -29.65 -4.44 7.26
CA ASP A 471 -30.85 -3.65 7.54
C ASP A 471 -31.52 -4.09 8.85
N TYR A 472 -31.79 -5.40 8.99
CA TYR A 472 -32.39 -5.98 10.19
C TYR A 472 -31.60 -5.69 11.47
N LEU A 473 -30.26 -5.81 11.41
CA LEU A 473 -29.40 -5.46 12.55
C LEU A 473 -29.54 -3.99 12.93
N CYS A 474 -29.61 -3.07 11.96
CA CYS A 474 -29.78 -1.64 12.19
C CYS A 474 -31.17 -1.30 12.77
N GLU A 475 -32.22 -1.87 12.20
CA GLU A 475 -33.60 -1.65 12.65
C GLU A 475 -33.80 -2.15 14.09
N GLN A 476 -33.41 -3.39 14.37
CA GLN A 476 -33.59 -3.98 15.70
C GLN A 476 -32.71 -3.30 16.75
N TYR A 477 -31.51 -2.83 16.38
CA TYR A 477 -30.68 -2.01 17.26
C TYR A 477 -31.37 -0.69 17.62
N SER A 478 -32.02 -0.04 16.65
CA SER A 478 -32.78 1.20 16.82
C SER A 478 -34.04 1.00 17.68
N GLN A 479 -34.69 -0.16 17.55
CA GLN A 479 -35.85 -0.56 18.35
C GLN A 479 -35.51 -0.99 19.79
N ASN A 480 -34.23 -0.96 20.17
CA ASN A 480 -33.72 -1.39 21.48
C ASN A 480 -33.85 -2.90 21.76
N ASP A 481 -33.80 -3.77 20.74
CA ASP A 481 -33.77 -5.22 20.98
C ASP A 481 -32.54 -5.62 21.82
N PRO A 482 -32.71 -6.28 22.97
CA PRO A 482 -31.61 -6.57 23.89
C PRO A 482 -30.63 -7.63 23.35
N ASN A 483 -31.10 -8.58 22.54
CA ASN A 483 -30.28 -9.64 21.97
C ASN A 483 -29.39 -9.09 20.85
N ILE A 484 -29.96 -8.31 19.95
CA ILE A 484 -29.23 -7.70 18.83
C ILE A 484 -28.22 -6.66 19.33
N ARG A 485 -28.59 -5.84 20.32
CA ARG A 485 -27.63 -4.92 20.96
C ARG A 485 -26.48 -5.65 21.63
N SER A 486 -26.78 -6.71 22.38
CA SER A 486 -25.76 -7.56 23.01
C SER A 486 -24.83 -8.16 21.96
N LEU A 487 -25.38 -8.66 20.84
CA LEU A 487 -24.62 -9.22 19.74
C LEU A 487 -23.68 -8.19 19.10
N ILE A 488 -24.19 -7.01 18.75
CA ILE A 488 -23.43 -5.91 18.12
C ILE A 488 -22.36 -5.35 19.08
N HIS A 489 -22.65 -5.24 20.37
CA HIS A 489 -21.67 -4.76 21.34
C HIS A 489 -20.56 -5.78 21.61
N LYS A 490 -20.83 -7.09 21.48
CA LYS A 490 -19.88 -8.16 21.80
C LYS A 490 -19.12 -8.71 20.58
N THR A 491 -19.62 -8.52 19.37
CA THR A 491 -19.12 -9.17 18.15
C THR A 491 -18.76 -8.11 17.13
N ARG A 492 -17.70 -8.36 16.37
CA ARG A 492 -17.43 -7.58 15.16
C ARG A 492 -17.95 -8.33 13.95
N ILE A 493 -18.86 -7.70 13.22
CA ILE A 493 -19.56 -8.31 12.08
C ILE A 493 -19.08 -7.61 10.80
N HIS A 494 -18.53 -8.37 9.87
CA HIS A 494 -18.14 -7.92 8.55
C HIS A 494 -19.09 -8.54 7.52
N LEU A 495 -19.68 -7.71 6.66
CA LEU A 495 -20.57 -8.17 5.60
C LEU A 495 -19.96 -7.77 4.26
N LEU A 496 -19.73 -8.76 3.39
CA LEU A 496 -19.36 -8.56 1.99
C LEU A 496 -20.51 -9.12 1.12
N PRO A 497 -21.51 -8.29 0.75
CA PRO A 497 -22.68 -8.78 0.04
C PRO A 497 -22.38 -9.42 -1.32
N SER A 498 -21.37 -8.93 -2.05
CA SER A 498 -21.02 -9.47 -3.37
C SER A 498 -19.51 -9.46 -3.57
N MET A 499 -18.93 -10.66 -3.67
CA MET A 499 -17.53 -10.86 -4.02
C MET A 499 -17.31 -10.92 -5.54
N ASN A 500 -18.33 -11.33 -6.31
CA ASN A 500 -18.29 -11.45 -7.77
C ASN A 500 -19.38 -10.57 -8.44
N PRO A 501 -19.27 -9.22 -8.32
CA PRO A 501 -20.26 -8.29 -8.86
C PRO A 501 -20.33 -8.31 -10.41
N ASP A 502 -19.24 -8.68 -11.06
CA ASP A 502 -19.11 -8.84 -12.51
C ASP A 502 -19.83 -10.09 -13.03
N GLY A 503 -19.64 -11.24 -12.38
CA GLY A 503 -20.43 -12.44 -12.68
C GLY A 503 -21.93 -12.23 -12.43
N TRP A 504 -22.28 -11.46 -11.40
CA TRP A 504 -23.66 -11.08 -11.10
C TRP A 504 -24.27 -10.21 -12.21
N GLN A 505 -23.56 -9.17 -12.65
CA GLN A 505 -24.01 -8.32 -13.74
C GLN A 505 -24.22 -9.14 -15.02
N LEU A 506 -23.30 -10.07 -15.32
CA LEU A 506 -23.41 -10.95 -16.47
C LEU A 506 -24.65 -11.86 -16.36
N SER A 507 -24.85 -12.55 -15.24
CA SER A 507 -26.04 -13.38 -15.02
C SER A 507 -27.33 -12.58 -15.16
N THR A 508 -27.37 -11.37 -14.60
CA THR A 508 -28.53 -10.46 -14.65
C THR A 508 -28.87 -10.05 -16.08
N ASN A 509 -27.86 -9.65 -16.87
CA ASN A 509 -28.06 -9.22 -18.26
C ASN A 509 -28.67 -10.31 -19.15
N PHE A 510 -28.46 -11.58 -18.81
CA PHE A 510 -28.99 -12.74 -19.52
C PHE A 510 -30.22 -13.36 -18.83
N GLY A 511 -30.85 -12.62 -17.91
CA GLY A 511 -32.12 -12.99 -17.29
C GLY A 511 -32.03 -14.02 -16.16
N GLY A 512 -30.82 -14.33 -15.66
CA GLY A 512 -30.62 -15.16 -14.47
C GLY A 512 -31.04 -16.63 -14.61
N GLN A 513 -31.24 -17.13 -15.83
CA GLN A 513 -31.74 -18.50 -16.04
C GLN A 513 -30.64 -19.55 -16.29
N ASP A 514 -29.42 -19.10 -16.58
CA ASP A 514 -28.31 -19.99 -16.93
C ASP A 514 -27.53 -20.46 -15.69
N TYR A 515 -27.22 -21.75 -15.65
CA TYR A 515 -26.58 -22.41 -14.51
C TYR A 515 -25.08 -22.12 -14.39
N LEU A 516 -24.40 -21.81 -15.49
CA LEU A 516 -22.95 -21.62 -15.58
C LEU A 516 -22.56 -20.17 -15.89
N LEU A 517 -23.37 -19.45 -16.68
CA LEU A 517 -23.11 -18.07 -17.04
C LEU A 517 -23.14 -17.18 -15.79
N GLY A 518 -22.05 -16.44 -15.54
CA GLY A 518 -21.91 -15.60 -14.35
C GLY A 518 -21.35 -16.30 -13.11
N ARG A 519 -21.01 -17.60 -13.19
CA ARG A 519 -20.31 -18.30 -12.10
C ARG A 519 -18.90 -17.73 -11.86
N GLY A 520 -18.12 -17.61 -12.92
CA GLY A 520 -16.80 -16.99 -12.86
C GLY A 520 -16.88 -15.46 -12.88
N ASN A 521 -15.79 -14.81 -12.49
CA ASN A 521 -15.62 -13.36 -12.68
C ASN A 521 -15.44 -13.02 -14.18
N ASN A 522 -15.22 -11.74 -14.52
CA ASN A 522 -15.02 -11.24 -15.89
C ASN A 522 -13.82 -11.87 -16.61
N HIS A 523 -12.89 -12.45 -15.86
CA HIS A 523 -11.74 -13.21 -16.39
C HIS A 523 -12.00 -14.73 -16.45
N SER A 524 -13.27 -15.16 -16.29
CA SER A 524 -13.68 -16.57 -16.25
C SER A 524 -13.02 -17.39 -15.13
N VAL A 525 -12.64 -16.73 -14.03
CA VAL A 525 -12.07 -17.39 -12.85
C VAL A 525 -13.16 -17.68 -11.82
N ASP A 526 -13.24 -18.94 -11.37
CA ASP A 526 -14.05 -19.34 -10.22
C ASP A 526 -13.34 -18.88 -8.93
N LEU A 527 -13.93 -17.88 -8.27
CA LEU A 527 -13.33 -17.26 -7.09
C LEU A 527 -13.29 -18.19 -5.87
N ASN A 528 -14.09 -19.27 -5.85
CA ASN A 528 -14.06 -20.26 -4.77
C ASN A 528 -12.99 -21.36 -4.99
N ARG A 529 -12.41 -21.45 -6.20
CA ARG A 529 -11.52 -22.57 -6.62
C ARG A 529 -10.12 -22.13 -7.05
N ASN A 530 -9.75 -20.89 -6.76
CA ASN A 530 -8.51 -20.28 -7.21
C ASN A 530 -7.53 -19.98 -6.05
N PHE A 531 -7.56 -20.79 -5.00
CA PHE A 531 -6.62 -20.69 -3.88
C PHE A 531 -5.50 -21.73 -3.96
N PRO A 532 -4.32 -21.46 -3.37
CA PRO A 532 -3.28 -22.47 -3.20
C PRO A 532 -3.80 -23.71 -2.46
N ASP A 533 -3.45 -24.89 -2.98
CA ASP A 533 -3.85 -26.19 -2.46
C ASP A 533 -3.06 -26.57 -1.19
N LEU A 534 -3.41 -25.97 -0.05
CA LEU A 534 -2.71 -26.19 1.23
C LEU A 534 -2.99 -27.58 1.82
N ASP A 535 -4.07 -28.23 1.41
CA ASP A 535 -4.45 -29.58 1.78
C ASP A 535 -3.38 -30.60 1.34
N ALA A 536 -2.84 -30.44 0.13
CA ALA A 536 -1.73 -31.25 -0.36
C ALA A 536 -0.50 -31.21 0.57
N ILE A 537 -0.15 -30.02 1.08
CA ILE A 537 0.96 -29.84 2.04
C ILE A 537 0.61 -30.50 3.38
N THR A 538 -0.60 -30.26 3.87
CA THR A 538 -1.08 -30.80 5.15
C THR A 538 -1.05 -32.32 5.14
N PHE A 539 -1.60 -32.96 4.11
CA PHE A 539 -1.63 -34.41 3.98
C PHE A 539 -0.23 -35.00 3.75
N GLU A 540 0.68 -34.28 3.07
CA GLU A 540 2.10 -34.66 3.00
C GLU A 540 2.74 -34.67 4.40
N PHE A 541 2.56 -33.60 5.19
CA PHE A 541 3.08 -33.49 6.55
C PHE A 541 2.49 -34.54 7.50
N GLU A 542 1.20 -34.84 7.38
CA GLU A 542 0.56 -35.95 8.11
C GLU A 542 1.23 -37.29 7.81
N ARG A 543 1.51 -37.59 6.53
CA ARG A 543 2.17 -38.85 6.10
C ARG A 543 3.63 -38.93 6.58
N LEU A 544 4.31 -37.78 6.67
CA LEU A 544 5.70 -37.69 7.15
C LEU A 544 5.82 -37.61 8.68
N GLY A 545 4.70 -37.52 9.41
CA GLY A 545 4.71 -37.36 10.86
C GLY A 545 5.23 -36.00 11.34
N ILE A 546 5.11 -34.97 10.50
CA ILE A 546 5.51 -33.60 10.81
C ILE A 546 4.34 -32.90 11.53
N ASN A 547 4.63 -32.26 12.67
CA ASN A 547 3.61 -31.63 13.52
C ASN A 547 3.24 -30.19 13.10
N HIS A 548 3.72 -29.71 11.94
CA HIS A 548 3.40 -28.41 11.37
C HIS A 548 2.28 -28.58 10.35
N ASN A 549 1.06 -28.12 10.64
CA ASN A 549 -0.11 -28.39 9.81
C ASN A 549 -1.16 -27.26 9.85
N ASN A 550 -0.73 -26.07 10.21
CA ASN A 550 -1.55 -24.86 10.31
C ASN A 550 -0.66 -23.64 9.98
N HIS A 551 -1.27 -22.51 9.63
CA HIS A 551 -0.56 -21.30 9.19
C HIS A 551 0.42 -21.54 8.01
N LEU A 552 0.01 -22.38 7.05
CA LEU A 552 0.84 -22.92 5.96
C LEU A 552 1.11 -21.94 4.81
N LEU A 553 0.70 -20.67 4.92
CA LEU A 553 0.90 -19.69 3.86
C LEU A 553 2.39 -19.49 3.51
N LYS A 554 3.28 -19.68 4.49
CA LYS A 554 4.75 -19.62 4.28
C LYS A 554 5.28 -20.81 3.45
N ASP A 555 4.57 -21.93 3.46
CA ASP A 555 4.94 -23.18 2.80
C ASP A 555 4.37 -23.30 1.38
N VAL A 556 3.61 -22.31 0.90
CA VAL A 556 3.03 -22.29 -0.46
C VAL A 556 4.08 -22.45 -1.56
N THR A 557 5.34 -22.07 -1.31
CA THR A 557 6.46 -22.28 -2.26
C THR A 557 6.75 -23.75 -2.58
N ARG A 558 6.20 -24.69 -1.80
CA ARG A 558 6.28 -26.14 -2.04
C ARG A 558 5.32 -26.62 -3.14
N LEU A 559 4.32 -25.81 -3.51
CA LEU A 559 3.37 -26.13 -4.56
C LEU A 559 3.96 -25.81 -5.94
N ALA A 560 3.73 -26.70 -6.92
CA ALA A 560 4.31 -26.58 -8.27
C ALA A 560 3.56 -25.60 -9.21
N ALA A 561 2.44 -25.01 -8.78
CA ALA A 561 1.53 -24.22 -9.62
C ALA A 561 1.75 -22.69 -9.48
N PRO A 562 1.49 -21.88 -10.54
CA PRO A 562 1.76 -20.45 -10.54
C PRO A 562 0.87 -19.68 -9.53
N VAL A 563 1.53 -19.07 -8.55
CA VAL A 563 0.93 -18.30 -7.44
C VAL A 563 0.59 -16.88 -7.92
N ILE A 564 -0.63 -16.66 -8.43
CA ILE A 564 -1.07 -15.33 -8.85
C ILE A 564 -1.96 -14.64 -7.78
N GLY A 565 -2.65 -15.39 -6.92
CA GLY A 565 -3.60 -14.83 -5.93
C GLY A 565 -3.04 -14.51 -4.54
N ALA A 566 -1.98 -15.19 -4.09
CA ALA A 566 -1.63 -15.19 -2.65
C ALA A 566 -0.77 -14.00 -2.17
N ARG A 567 -0.11 -13.25 -3.08
CA ARG A 567 0.79 -12.14 -2.67
C ARG A 567 0.07 -10.85 -2.26
N ASN A 568 -1.17 -10.66 -2.69
CA ASN A 568 -1.91 -9.41 -2.47
C ASN A 568 -3.01 -9.51 -1.40
N SER A 569 -3.27 -10.70 -0.87
CA SER A 569 -4.24 -10.92 0.21
C SER A 569 -3.59 -10.74 1.58
N ARG A 570 -3.08 -9.54 1.87
CA ARG A 570 -2.84 -9.11 3.26
C ARG A 570 -4.18 -8.72 3.90
N CYS A 571 -5.08 -9.68 4.01
CA CYS A 571 -6.22 -9.54 4.91
C CYS A 571 -5.71 -9.90 6.30
N ASN A 572 -5.90 -9.00 7.28
CA ASN A 572 -5.61 -9.27 8.69
C ASN A 572 -6.25 -10.62 9.11
N PRO A 573 -5.63 -11.37 10.04
CA PRO A 573 -6.21 -12.60 10.56
C PRO A 573 -7.55 -12.27 11.22
N LEU A 574 -8.65 -12.57 10.52
CA LEU A 574 -10.01 -12.45 11.02
C LEU A 574 -10.40 -13.83 11.57
N ASP A 575 -10.86 -13.92 12.81
CA ASP A 575 -11.01 -15.20 13.53
C ASP A 575 -12.16 -16.11 13.05
N ASN A 576 -13.10 -15.64 12.23
CA ASN A 576 -14.07 -16.49 11.55
C ASN A 576 -14.43 -15.93 10.17
N VAL A 577 -14.45 -16.82 9.19
CA VAL A 577 -14.72 -16.51 7.79
C VAL A 577 -15.89 -17.34 7.34
N ASN A 578 -16.89 -16.80 6.64
CA ASN A 578 -17.91 -17.58 5.97
C ASN A 578 -18.01 -17.22 4.50
N THR A 579 -18.30 -18.25 3.70
CA THR A 579 -18.63 -18.12 2.29
C THR A 579 -20.02 -18.64 2.04
N VAL A 580 -20.78 -17.84 1.31
CA VAL A 580 -22.19 -18.09 1.02
C VAL A 580 -22.31 -18.26 -0.49
N CYS A 581 -22.56 -19.50 -0.89
CA CYS A 581 -22.85 -19.96 -2.25
C CYS A 581 -24.33 -20.37 -2.35
N ALA A 582 -24.83 -20.59 -3.56
CA ALA A 582 -26.14 -21.18 -3.79
C ALA A 582 -26.10 -22.15 -4.97
N GLU A 583 -25.86 -23.43 -4.69
CA GLU A 583 -26.00 -24.54 -5.64
C GLU A 583 -27.00 -25.60 -5.13
N LEU A 584 -27.08 -25.79 -3.81
CA LEU A 584 -27.97 -26.72 -3.11
C LEU A 584 -28.46 -26.09 -1.79
N LEU A 585 -29.13 -26.86 -0.92
CA LEU A 585 -29.48 -26.40 0.44
C LEU A 585 -28.73 -27.26 1.46
N VAL A 586 -27.54 -26.84 1.90
CA VAL A 586 -26.68 -27.59 2.84
C VAL A 586 -25.60 -26.67 3.44
N ALA A 587 -25.18 -26.92 4.68
CA ALA A 587 -23.95 -26.33 5.23
C ALA A 587 -22.77 -27.31 5.07
N ASN A 588 -21.82 -26.93 4.23
CA ASN A 588 -20.62 -27.68 3.91
C ASN A 588 -19.45 -27.28 4.82
N TYR A 589 -18.66 -28.25 5.29
CA TYR A 589 -17.52 -27.97 6.18
C TYR A 589 -16.25 -28.77 5.82
N PRO A 590 -15.05 -28.29 6.24
CA PRO A 590 -13.76 -28.87 5.88
C PRO A 590 -13.54 -30.33 6.28
N TYR A 591 -12.65 -31.06 5.60
CA TYR A 591 -11.94 -30.65 4.38
C TYR A 591 -12.78 -30.90 3.11
N ASP A 592 -12.57 -30.06 2.09
CA ASP A 592 -13.06 -30.23 0.73
C ASP A 592 -12.17 -31.18 -0.11
N GLU A 593 -10.87 -31.31 0.19
CA GLU A 593 -9.99 -32.29 -0.48
C GLU A 593 -9.96 -33.67 0.23
N SER A 594 -10.08 -34.75 -0.55
CA SER A 594 -9.93 -36.11 -0.05
C SER A 594 -8.47 -36.48 0.19
N ARG A 595 -8.18 -37.20 1.29
CA ARG A 595 -6.81 -37.59 1.65
C ARG A 595 -6.15 -38.52 0.64
N SER A 596 -6.96 -39.32 -0.07
CA SER A 596 -6.49 -40.21 -1.13
C SER A 596 -6.32 -39.51 -2.48
N GLY A 597 -6.86 -38.30 -2.63
CA GLY A 597 -6.97 -37.59 -3.91
C GLY A 597 -8.02 -38.18 -4.85
N ALA A 598 -8.88 -39.09 -4.37
CA ALA A 598 -9.99 -39.63 -5.13
C ALA A 598 -11.04 -38.54 -5.38
N LEU A 599 -11.58 -38.51 -6.61
CA LEU A 599 -12.68 -37.61 -6.99
C LEU A 599 -14.05 -38.07 -6.45
N ALA A 600 -14.14 -39.30 -5.95
CA ALA A 600 -15.35 -39.86 -5.35
C ALA A 600 -15.50 -39.44 -3.88
N SER A 601 -16.73 -39.54 -3.36
CA SER A 601 -17.10 -39.31 -1.95
C SER A 601 -16.14 -40.04 -0.99
N GLU A 602 -15.36 -39.26 -0.23
CA GLU A 602 -14.48 -39.75 0.83
C GLU A 602 -14.45 -38.75 1.99
N TYR A 603 -14.97 -39.18 3.15
CA TYR A 603 -14.93 -38.37 4.35
C TYR A 603 -13.51 -37.97 4.77
N SER A 604 -13.23 -36.67 4.79
CA SER A 604 -11.92 -36.12 5.15
C SER A 604 -12.01 -35.25 6.41
N ALA A 605 -11.79 -35.87 7.57
CA ALA A 605 -11.87 -35.20 8.87
C ALA A 605 -10.76 -34.13 9.03
N SER A 606 -11.12 -32.91 9.44
CA SER A 606 -10.15 -31.90 9.88
C SER A 606 -9.74 -32.12 11.35
N PRO A 607 -8.65 -31.51 11.84
CA PRO A 607 -8.29 -31.57 13.26
C PRO A 607 -9.41 -31.05 14.19
N ASP A 608 -10.15 -30.04 13.75
CA ASP A 608 -11.29 -29.42 14.45
C ASP A 608 -12.68 -29.91 13.94
N ASP A 609 -12.75 -31.13 13.40
CA ASP A 609 -13.96 -31.70 12.78
C ASP A 609 -15.24 -31.58 13.62
N ASP A 610 -15.17 -31.86 14.93
CA ASP A 610 -16.30 -31.73 15.85
C ASP A 610 -16.78 -30.26 15.99
N THR A 611 -15.85 -29.31 15.95
CA THR A 611 -16.15 -27.87 16.01
C THR A 611 -16.81 -27.40 14.72
N PHE A 612 -16.31 -27.85 13.57
CA PHE A 612 -16.89 -27.55 12.26
C PHE A 612 -18.32 -28.09 12.11
N LYS A 613 -18.56 -29.32 12.56
CA LYS A 613 -19.90 -29.91 12.65
C LYS A 613 -20.83 -29.09 13.52
N GLU A 614 -20.39 -28.68 14.71
CA GLU A 614 -21.19 -27.88 15.64
C GLU A 614 -21.62 -26.52 15.04
N ILE A 615 -20.72 -25.82 14.34
CA ILE A 615 -21.05 -24.53 13.72
C ILE A 615 -21.91 -24.69 12.45
N ALA A 616 -21.68 -25.73 11.64
CA ALA A 616 -22.50 -26.03 10.46
C ALA A 616 -23.93 -26.44 10.88
N MET A 617 -24.07 -27.30 11.90
CA MET A 617 -25.36 -27.71 12.45
C MET A 617 -26.12 -26.53 13.07
N ALA A 618 -25.42 -25.54 13.62
CA ALA A 618 -26.07 -24.35 14.18
C ALA A 618 -26.84 -23.56 13.13
N TYR A 619 -26.28 -23.43 11.93
CA TYR A 619 -26.96 -22.82 10.79
C TYR A 619 -28.09 -23.73 10.30
N ALA A 620 -27.78 -25.00 10.01
CA ALA A 620 -28.73 -25.94 9.40
C ALA A 620 -29.98 -26.20 10.25
N ASN A 621 -29.83 -26.27 11.58
CA ASN A 621 -30.94 -26.48 12.51
C ASN A 621 -31.80 -25.24 12.74
N ALA A 622 -31.23 -24.03 12.60
CA ALA A 622 -31.94 -22.77 12.76
C ALA A 622 -32.60 -22.29 11.45
N HIS A 623 -32.16 -22.81 10.31
CA HIS A 623 -32.82 -22.60 9.02
C HIS A 623 -34.20 -23.27 9.01
N ALA A 624 -35.18 -22.67 8.33
CA ALA A 624 -36.57 -23.14 8.32
C ALA A 624 -36.73 -24.62 7.93
N ASP A 625 -35.95 -25.11 6.98
CA ASP A 625 -36.06 -26.46 6.44
C ASP A 625 -34.74 -27.12 6.00
N MET A 626 -33.55 -26.55 6.25
CA MET A 626 -32.28 -27.13 5.75
C MET A 626 -32.01 -28.53 6.35
N ALA A 627 -32.27 -28.67 7.65
CA ALA A 627 -32.19 -29.93 8.39
C ALA A 627 -33.48 -30.79 8.31
N SER A 628 -34.51 -30.36 7.54
CA SER A 628 -35.77 -31.10 7.46
C SER A 628 -35.63 -32.36 6.61
N VAL A 629 -35.90 -33.52 7.21
CA VAL A 629 -35.88 -34.84 6.52
C VAL A 629 -36.95 -34.93 5.44
N ASN A 630 -38.06 -34.19 5.59
CA ASN A 630 -39.24 -34.27 4.72
C ASN A 630 -39.19 -33.29 3.54
N ARG A 631 -38.14 -32.47 3.41
CA ARG A 631 -38.01 -31.53 2.29
C ARG A 631 -37.75 -32.28 0.97
N PRO A 632 -38.22 -31.76 -0.18
CA PRO A 632 -37.77 -32.28 -1.47
C PRO A 632 -36.27 -32.03 -1.65
N GLY A 633 -35.56 -33.00 -2.23
CA GLY A 633 -34.17 -32.79 -2.66
C GLY A 633 -34.12 -31.78 -3.80
N CYS A 634 -32.98 -31.09 -3.95
CA CYS A 634 -32.79 -30.22 -5.10
C CYS A 634 -32.58 -31.06 -6.36
N HIS A 635 -33.33 -30.76 -7.43
CA HIS A 635 -33.17 -31.45 -8.70
C HIS A 635 -32.03 -30.82 -9.50
N VAL A 636 -31.01 -31.60 -9.84
CA VAL A 636 -30.00 -31.21 -10.83
C VAL A 636 -30.58 -31.54 -12.20
N ASN A 637 -30.65 -30.57 -13.12
CA ASN A 637 -31.11 -30.79 -14.50
C ASN A 637 -30.04 -31.56 -15.31
N GLY A 638 -29.76 -32.80 -14.91
CA GLY A 638 -28.97 -33.79 -15.65
C GLY A 638 -29.87 -34.89 -16.22
N PRO A 639 -29.39 -35.66 -17.22
CA PRO A 639 -30.19 -36.68 -17.90
C PRO A 639 -30.58 -37.88 -17.00
N ASP A 640 -29.96 -38.05 -15.83
CA ASP A 640 -30.34 -39.04 -14.82
C ASP A 640 -31.26 -38.44 -13.74
N GLN A 641 -32.56 -38.70 -13.89
CA GLN A 641 -33.62 -38.21 -13.01
C GLN A 641 -33.74 -38.96 -11.66
N SER A 642 -32.74 -39.75 -11.25
CA SER A 642 -32.87 -40.71 -10.14
C SER A 642 -32.24 -40.31 -8.80
N GLU A 643 -31.44 -39.24 -8.69
CA GLU A 643 -30.75 -38.90 -7.44
C GLU A 643 -30.87 -37.42 -7.08
N ALA A 644 -32.04 -37.01 -6.58
CA ALA A 644 -32.15 -35.72 -5.90
C ALA A 644 -31.40 -35.79 -4.55
N TYR A 645 -30.25 -35.11 -4.45
CA TYR A 645 -29.49 -35.02 -3.20
C TYR A 645 -30.33 -34.31 -2.13
N ASN A 646 -30.64 -35.04 -1.05
CA ASN A 646 -31.39 -34.52 0.09
C ASN A 646 -30.56 -34.62 1.37
N PHE A 647 -29.76 -33.59 1.62
CA PHE A 647 -28.96 -33.46 2.84
C PHE A 647 -29.80 -33.32 4.11
N GLY A 648 -31.11 -33.05 4.01
CA GLY A 648 -32.01 -33.05 5.17
C GLY A 648 -32.02 -34.39 5.91
N LYS A 649 -31.82 -35.51 5.19
CA LYS A 649 -31.67 -36.84 5.80
C LYS A 649 -30.41 -37.00 6.65
N GLN A 650 -29.42 -36.14 6.44
CA GLN A 650 -28.13 -36.11 7.14
C GLN A 650 -28.04 -34.91 8.11
N GLY A 651 -29.17 -34.27 8.44
CA GLY A 651 -29.22 -33.12 9.34
C GLY A 651 -28.86 -31.78 8.68
N GLY A 652 -28.82 -31.72 7.35
CA GLY A 652 -28.60 -30.48 6.59
C GLY A 652 -27.14 -30.02 6.51
N VAL A 653 -26.19 -30.90 6.87
CA VAL A 653 -24.74 -30.63 6.83
C VAL A 653 -24.01 -31.72 6.05
N THR A 654 -22.85 -31.40 5.46
CA THR A 654 -21.99 -32.37 4.78
C THR A 654 -20.51 -32.00 4.93
N ASN A 655 -19.63 -32.99 4.96
CA ASN A 655 -18.19 -32.76 4.77
C ASN A 655 -17.93 -32.57 3.27
N GLY A 656 -17.03 -31.64 2.91
CA GLY A 656 -16.76 -31.31 1.51
C GLY A 656 -16.29 -32.48 0.68
N ALA A 657 -15.23 -33.16 1.13
CA ALA A 657 -14.67 -34.32 0.45
C ALA A 657 -15.64 -35.53 0.42
N ASP A 658 -16.49 -35.67 1.45
CA ASP A 658 -17.55 -36.69 1.50
C ASP A 658 -18.66 -36.42 0.48
N TRP A 659 -18.89 -35.16 0.09
CA TRP A 659 -19.79 -34.82 -0.99
C TRP A 659 -19.11 -35.02 -2.35
N TYR A 660 -18.01 -34.30 -2.60
CA TYR A 660 -17.09 -34.52 -3.71
C TYR A 660 -15.76 -33.82 -3.45
N SER A 661 -14.64 -34.46 -3.81
CA SER A 661 -13.34 -33.84 -3.59
C SER A 661 -13.11 -32.62 -4.48
N LEU A 662 -12.68 -31.53 -3.87
CA LEU A 662 -12.29 -30.27 -4.50
C LEU A 662 -10.88 -29.87 -4.05
N LYS A 663 -10.08 -29.32 -4.96
CA LYS A 663 -8.77 -28.73 -4.65
C LYS A 663 -8.82 -27.22 -4.73
N GLY A 664 -8.01 -26.53 -3.91
CA GLY A 664 -7.88 -25.07 -3.94
C GLY A 664 -9.15 -24.31 -3.53
N GLY A 665 -9.96 -24.93 -2.65
CA GLY A 665 -11.16 -24.33 -2.07
C GLY A 665 -10.82 -23.18 -1.13
N MET A 666 -11.64 -22.12 -1.11
CA MET A 666 -11.41 -20.99 -0.19
C MET A 666 -11.55 -21.39 1.28
N GLN A 667 -12.48 -22.30 1.57
CA GLN A 667 -12.80 -22.82 2.89
C GLN A 667 -11.58 -23.48 3.56
N ASP A 668 -10.96 -24.44 2.86
CA ASP A 668 -9.79 -25.15 3.36
C ASP A 668 -8.56 -24.22 3.43
N PHE A 669 -8.40 -23.33 2.43
CA PHE A 669 -7.33 -22.34 2.42
C PHE A 669 -7.38 -21.43 3.66
N ASN A 670 -8.55 -20.88 4.00
CA ASN A 670 -8.65 -19.94 5.13
C ASN A 670 -8.39 -20.65 6.47
N TYR A 671 -8.83 -21.90 6.64
CA TYR A 671 -8.50 -22.69 7.82
C TYR A 671 -7.01 -23.04 7.88
N LEU A 672 -6.38 -23.47 6.78
CA LEU A 672 -4.97 -23.88 6.79
C LEU A 672 -3.98 -22.71 6.77
N ALA A 673 -4.36 -21.55 6.24
CA ALA A 673 -3.50 -20.37 6.14
C ALA A 673 -3.57 -19.46 7.38
N THR A 674 -4.68 -19.47 8.13
CA THR A 674 -4.99 -18.49 9.19
C THR A 674 -5.66 -19.13 10.42
N ASN A 675 -6.13 -18.33 11.38
CA ASN A 675 -6.94 -18.80 12.53
C ASN A 675 -8.42 -19.08 12.18
N ALA A 676 -8.85 -18.79 10.95
CA ALA A 676 -10.25 -18.72 10.58
C ALA A 676 -10.95 -20.08 10.49
N PHE A 677 -12.14 -20.18 11.08
CA PHE A 677 -13.04 -21.33 10.87
C PHE A 677 -14.08 -21.00 9.82
N GLU A 678 -13.91 -21.54 8.62
CA GLU A 678 -14.84 -21.32 7.51
C GLU A 678 -15.71 -22.52 7.18
N ILE A 679 -16.99 -22.23 6.93
CA ILE A 679 -17.93 -23.16 6.30
C ILE A 679 -18.53 -22.51 5.06
N THR A 680 -18.92 -23.35 4.10
CA THR A 680 -19.62 -22.93 2.89
C THR A 680 -21.10 -23.19 3.05
N LEU A 681 -21.92 -22.15 2.94
CA LEU A 681 -23.37 -22.26 3.00
C LEU A 681 -23.94 -22.31 1.59
N GLU A 682 -24.67 -23.37 1.27
CA GLU A 682 -25.47 -23.50 0.05
C GLU A 682 -26.93 -23.17 0.42
N LEU A 683 -27.46 -22.05 -0.12
CA LEU A 683 -28.68 -21.42 0.40
C LEU A 683 -30.00 -21.87 -0.25
N GLY A 684 -29.98 -22.64 -1.33
CA GLY A 684 -31.21 -23.03 -2.01
C GLY A 684 -30.99 -23.72 -3.36
N CYS A 685 -32.02 -24.42 -3.82
CA CYS A 685 -31.97 -25.15 -5.10
C CYS A 685 -32.03 -24.23 -6.34
N LYS A 686 -32.46 -22.98 -6.16
CA LYS A 686 -32.48 -21.96 -7.22
C LYS A 686 -31.30 -21.02 -7.00
N LYS A 687 -30.37 -20.99 -7.95
CA LYS A 687 -29.21 -20.08 -7.93
C LYS A 687 -29.63 -18.60 -7.98
N TYR A 688 -30.67 -18.33 -8.79
CA TYR A 688 -31.18 -17.00 -9.05
C TYR A 688 -32.70 -16.95 -8.76
N PRO A 689 -33.11 -16.80 -7.48
CA PRO A 689 -34.53 -16.69 -7.12
C PRO A 689 -35.15 -15.40 -7.70
N LEU A 690 -36.46 -15.43 -7.93
CA LEU A 690 -37.21 -14.25 -8.37
C LEU A 690 -37.41 -13.26 -7.21
N GLU A 691 -37.58 -11.98 -7.52
CA GLU A 691 -37.76 -10.90 -6.54
C GLU A 691 -38.89 -11.18 -5.53
N ASN A 692 -40.01 -11.72 -6.00
CA ASN A 692 -41.16 -12.06 -5.16
C ASN A 692 -40.92 -13.25 -4.20
N GLU A 693 -39.82 -13.99 -4.36
CA GLU A 693 -39.41 -15.09 -3.47
C GLU A 693 -38.44 -14.61 -2.37
N LEU A 694 -37.79 -13.45 -2.55
CA LEU A 694 -36.72 -12.97 -1.66
C LEU A 694 -37.16 -12.76 -0.21
N GLU A 695 -38.37 -12.25 0.02
CA GLU A 695 -38.90 -12.05 1.37
C GLU A 695 -39.09 -13.40 2.10
N ASN A 696 -39.53 -14.43 1.37
CA ASN A 696 -39.67 -15.78 1.92
C ASN A 696 -38.30 -16.38 2.23
N GLU A 697 -37.32 -16.21 1.34
CA GLU A 697 -35.95 -16.69 1.57
C GLU A 697 -35.26 -15.96 2.74
N TRP A 698 -35.51 -14.67 2.91
CA TRP A 698 -35.07 -13.90 4.08
C TRP A 698 -35.65 -14.50 5.37
N ASN A 699 -36.96 -14.71 5.42
CA ASN A 699 -37.62 -15.29 6.60
C ASN A 699 -37.11 -16.72 6.91
N ARG A 700 -36.71 -17.49 5.91
CA ARG A 700 -36.13 -18.84 6.09
C ARG A 700 -34.71 -18.82 6.67
N ASN A 701 -33.92 -17.80 6.34
CA ASN A 701 -32.48 -17.71 6.67
C ASN A 701 -32.16 -16.77 7.86
N ARG A 702 -33.05 -15.84 8.20
CA ARG A 702 -32.78 -14.80 9.23
C ARG A 702 -32.28 -15.38 10.56
N GLU A 703 -33.01 -16.33 11.13
CA GLU A 703 -32.62 -16.94 12.42
C GLU A 703 -31.34 -17.78 12.29
N ALA A 704 -31.10 -18.41 11.15
CA ALA A 704 -29.89 -19.19 10.87
C ALA A 704 -28.63 -18.32 10.83
N LEU A 705 -28.72 -17.16 10.15
CA LEU A 705 -27.65 -16.16 10.12
C LEU A 705 -27.32 -15.65 11.54
N LEU A 706 -28.34 -15.33 12.34
CA LEU A 706 -28.12 -14.90 13.73
C LEU A 706 -27.54 -16.02 14.61
N ALA A 707 -28.05 -17.25 14.48
CA ALA A 707 -27.57 -18.40 15.24
C ALA A 707 -26.09 -18.68 14.96
N TYR A 708 -25.67 -18.56 13.70
CA TYR A 708 -24.27 -18.70 13.33
C TYR A 708 -23.40 -17.58 13.89
N LEU A 709 -23.84 -16.31 13.84
CA LEU A 709 -23.11 -15.19 14.47
C LEU A 709 -22.82 -15.43 15.96
N TRP A 710 -23.78 -16.02 16.68
CA TRP A 710 -23.59 -16.37 18.09
C TRP A 710 -22.56 -17.48 18.31
N LYS A 711 -22.27 -18.33 17.32
CA LYS A 711 -21.24 -19.37 17.45
C LYS A 711 -19.82 -18.82 17.56
N ALA A 712 -19.56 -17.59 17.14
CA ALA A 712 -18.29 -16.90 17.40
C ALA A 712 -17.96 -16.74 18.90
N HIS A 713 -18.95 -16.95 19.78
CA HIS A 713 -18.83 -16.84 21.23
C HIS A 713 -18.70 -18.18 21.97
N ILE A 714 -18.47 -19.30 21.27
CA ILE A 714 -18.19 -20.60 21.92
C ILE A 714 -16.69 -20.74 22.21
N GLY A 715 -16.34 -21.69 23.08
CA GLY A 715 -14.95 -22.04 23.36
C GLY A 715 -14.27 -21.04 24.31
N ILE A 716 -13.05 -20.63 23.95
CA ILE A 716 -12.18 -19.80 24.78
C ILE A 716 -11.63 -18.61 24.00
N LYS A 717 -11.32 -17.55 24.74
CA LYS A 717 -10.60 -16.36 24.22
C LYS A 717 -9.70 -15.80 25.29
N GLY A 718 -8.72 -14.98 24.95
CA GLY A 718 -7.91 -14.32 25.96
C GLY A 718 -6.74 -13.57 25.38
N ILE A 719 -5.82 -13.17 26.25
CA ILE A 719 -4.62 -12.41 25.90
C ILE A 719 -3.38 -13.14 26.41
N VAL A 720 -2.34 -13.18 25.58
CA VAL A 720 -0.98 -13.59 25.94
C VAL A 720 -0.10 -12.35 26.08
N SER A 721 0.57 -12.23 27.21
CA SER A 721 1.42 -11.09 27.57
C SER A 721 2.67 -11.53 28.33
N ASP A 722 3.66 -10.65 28.44
CA ASP A 722 4.83 -10.81 29.30
C ASP A 722 4.96 -9.58 30.25
N ASP A 723 6.15 -9.34 30.78
CA ASP A 723 6.43 -8.14 31.58
C ASP A 723 6.66 -6.87 30.73
N THR A 724 6.87 -7.00 29.42
CA THR A 724 7.16 -5.89 28.49
C THR A 724 5.92 -5.42 27.72
N GLY A 725 4.91 -6.28 27.55
CA GLY A 725 3.66 -5.95 26.88
C GLY A 725 2.89 -7.19 26.39
N PHE A 726 2.20 -7.03 25.27
CA PHE A 726 1.46 -8.10 24.60
C PHE A 726 2.37 -8.89 23.68
N LEU A 727 2.13 -10.21 23.56
CA LEU A 727 2.93 -11.10 22.71
C LEU A 727 2.16 -11.46 21.44
N GLU A 728 2.57 -10.91 20.30
CA GLU A 728 2.09 -11.29 18.96
C GLU A 728 2.69 -12.63 18.52
N ASN A 729 1.97 -13.42 17.71
CA ASN A 729 2.42 -14.71 17.18
C ASN A 729 2.76 -15.76 18.26
N ALA A 730 2.18 -15.63 19.47
CA ALA A 730 2.21 -16.70 20.47
C ALA A 730 1.26 -17.83 20.03
N ILE A 731 1.72 -19.06 20.17
CA ILE A 731 1.03 -20.28 19.73
C ILE A 731 0.17 -20.80 20.88
N ILE A 732 -1.11 -21.02 20.61
CA ILE A 732 -2.07 -21.64 21.50
C ILE A 732 -2.39 -23.06 21.01
N SER A 733 -1.91 -24.06 21.73
CA SER A 733 -2.19 -25.47 21.45
C SER A 733 -3.16 -26.06 22.46
N VAL A 734 -4.02 -26.99 21.98
CA VAL A 734 -5.14 -27.52 22.76
C VAL A 734 -5.17 -29.04 22.74
N VAL A 735 -5.37 -29.63 23.92
CA VAL A 735 -5.60 -31.07 24.11
C VAL A 735 -6.99 -31.28 24.71
N ASN A 736 -7.83 -32.06 24.03
CA ASN A 736 -9.16 -32.42 24.52
C ASN A 736 -9.07 -33.54 25.57
N LEU A 737 -9.57 -33.27 26.77
CA LEU A 737 -9.60 -34.14 27.94
C LEU A 737 -11.01 -34.67 28.27
N THR A 738 -12.00 -34.44 27.41
CA THR A 738 -13.41 -34.78 27.67
C THR A 738 -13.67 -36.30 27.60
N GLY A 739 -12.90 -37.02 26.78
CA GLY A 739 -12.99 -38.47 26.63
C GLY A 739 -12.08 -39.25 27.60
N HIS A 740 -12.08 -40.58 27.48
CA HIS A 740 -11.20 -41.46 28.26
C HIS A 740 -9.71 -41.32 27.92
N THR A 741 -9.40 -40.87 26.71
CA THR A 741 -8.05 -40.64 26.22
C THR A 741 -7.86 -39.17 25.84
N PRO A 742 -6.79 -38.50 26.33
CA PRO A 742 -6.43 -37.17 25.86
C PRO A 742 -6.17 -37.19 24.35
N LYS A 743 -6.88 -36.35 23.59
CA LYS A 743 -6.72 -36.21 22.13
C LYS A 743 -6.19 -34.82 21.80
N PRO A 744 -4.95 -34.68 21.30
CA PRO A 744 -4.44 -33.39 20.86
C PRO A 744 -5.21 -32.93 19.62
N ILE A 745 -5.63 -31.66 19.60
CA ILE A 745 -6.19 -31.03 18.42
C ILE A 745 -5.01 -30.47 17.63
N ARG A 746 -4.66 -31.13 16.54
CA ARG A 746 -3.52 -30.77 15.70
C ARG A 746 -3.87 -29.60 14.78
N HIS A 747 -4.18 -28.45 15.37
CA HIS A 747 -4.36 -27.19 14.68
C HIS A 747 -4.27 -26.09 15.74
N ASP A 748 -3.13 -25.41 15.76
CA ASP A 748 -2.84 -24.36 16.73
C ASP A 748 -3.31 -23.01 16.18
N VAL A 749 -3.75 -22.13 17.08
CA VAL A 749 -4.07 -20.73 16.73
C VAL A 749 -2.98 -19.80 17.23
N THR A 750 -2.74 -18.71 16.51
CA THR A 750 -1.72 -17.72 16.87
C THR A 750 -2.36 -16.43 17.40
N THR A 751 -1.67 -15.73 18.31
CA THR A 751 -2.15 -14.44 18.80
C THR A 751 -1.97 -13.32 17.77
N GLY A 752 -2.93 -12.40 17.73
CA GLY A 752 -2.83 -11.16 16.95
C GLY A 752 -1.84 -10.15 17.55
N VAL A 753 -1.73 -8.99 16.92
CA VAL A 753 -0.80 -7.89 17.29
C VAL A 753 -0.93 -7.44 18.74
N TYR A 754 -2.11 -7.61 19.35
CA TYR A 754 -2.38 -7.24 20.76
C TYR A 754 -2.32 -8.43 21.71
N GLY A 755 -1.73 -9.54 21.28
CA GLY A 755 -1.65 -10.77 22.06
C GLY A 755 -2.98 -11.47 22.27
N ASP A 756 -4.07 -11.00 21.66
CA ASP A 756 -5.38 -11.60 21.76
C ASP A 756 -5.51 -12.84 20.87
N TYR A 757 -6.29 -13.80 21.34
CA TYR A 757 -6.59 -15.02 20.58
C TYR A 757 -8.02 -15.48 20.85
N TYR A 758 -8.57 -16.19 19.87
CA TYR A 758 -9.89 -16.82 19.94
C TYR A 758 -9.74 -18.26 19.47
N ARG A 759 -10.32 -19.20 20.23
CA ARG A 759 -10.27 -20.62 19.90
C ARG A 759 -11.65 -21.21 20.11
N LEU A 760 -12.34 -21.47 19.00
CA LEU A 760 -13.62 -22.17 19.01
C LEU A 760 -13.41 -23.60 19.46
N LEU A 761 -14.17 -24.01 20.48
CA LEU A 761 -14.13 -25.36 21.04
C LEU A 761 -15.56 -25.76 21.38
N THR A 762 -15.86 -27.04 21.15
CA THR A 762 -17.11 -27.64 21.58
C THR A 762 -17.18 -27.74 23.12
N PRO A 763 -18.36 -28.00 23.71
CA PRO A 763 -18.48 -28.18 25.15
C PRO A 763 -17.65 -29.38 25.64
N GLY A 764 -16.76 -29.13 26.60
CA GLY A 764 -15.80 -30.14 27.03
C GLY A 764 -14.75 -29.61 28.01
N ARG A 765 -13.80 -30.47 28.39
CA ARG A 765 -12.65 -30.13 29.23
C ARG A 765 -11.39 -30.16 28.37
N TYR A 766 -10.59 -29.10 28.43
CA TYR A 766 -9.42 -28.92 27.57
C TYR A 766 -8.21 -28.50 28.40
N GLU A 767 -7.03 -28.98 28.01
CA GLU A 767 -5.75 -28.43 28.43
C GLU A 767 -5.24 -27.50 27.32
N VAL A 768 -4.90 -26.28 27.69
CA VAL A 768 -4.51 -25.20 26.77
C VAL A 768 -3.10 -24.76 27.14
N THR A 769 -2.20 -24.78 26.17
CA THR A 769 -0.81 -24.34 26.31
C THR A 769 -0.56 -23.10 25.47
N ALA A 770 -0.08 -22.03 26.09
CA ALA A 770 0.43 -20.87 25.37
C ALA A 770 1.96 -20.92 25.33
N SER A 771 2.55 -20.75 24.15
CA SER A 771 4.00 -20.79 23.93
C SER A 771 4.44 -19.69 22.96
N HIS A 772 5.62 -19.12 23.20
CA HIS A 772 6.19 -18.10 22.33
C HIS A 772 7.72 -18.28 22.29
N PRO A 773 8.39 -18.10 21.14
CA PRO A 773 9.85 -18.14 21.08
C PRO A 773 10.51 -17.24 22.13
N GLY A 774 11.55 -17.75 22.79
CA GLY A 774 12.25 -17.00 23.85
C GLY A 774 11.52 -16.91 25.21
N HIS A 775 10.40 -17.63 25.40
CA HIS A 775 9.64 -17.64 26.65
C HIS A 775 9.38 -19.07 27.15
N TYR A 776 9.16 -19.23 28.46
CA TYR A 776 8.66 -20.49 29.02
C TYR A 776 7.16 -20.65 28.72
N PRO A 777 6.73 -21.83 28.22
CA PRO A 777 5.31 -22.07 27.95
C PRO A 777 4.50 -22.15 29.24
N ALA A 778 3.25 -21.69 29.17
CA ALA A 778 2.30 -21.73 30.28
C ALA A 778 1.10 -22.60 29.92
N GLN A 779 0.64 -23.42 30.87
CA GLN A 779 -0.43 -24.39 30.66
C GLN A 779 -1.57 -24.19 31.66
N ARG A 780 -2.82 -24.33 31.19
CA ARG A 780 -4.02 -24.25 32.02
C ARG A 780 -5.09 -25.21 31.54
N ILE A 781 -5.83 -25.79 32.49
CA ILE A 781 -7.01 -26.60 32.21
C ILE A 781 -8.26 -25.73 32.30
N VAL A 782 -9.13 -25.82 31.30
CA VAL A 782 -10.37 -25.06 31.19
C VAL A 782 -11.54 -25.98 30.84
N THR A 783 -12.72 -25.68 31.38
CA THR A 783 -13.97 -26.36 31.02
C THR A 783 -14.86 -25.39 30.24
N VAL A 784 -15.23 -25.78 29.03
CA VAL A 784 -16.14 -25.07 28.13
C VAL A 784 -17.56 -25.62 28.38
N PRO A 785 -18.50 -24.81 28.90
CA PRO A 785 -19.86 -25.27 29.19
C PRO A 785 -20.73 -25.39 27.93
N GLN A 786 -21.82 -26.16 28.01
CA GLN A 786 -22.75 -26.38 26.88
C GLN A 786 -23.47 -25.14 26.37
N ARG A 787 -23.68 -24.14 27.23
CA ARG A 787 -24.28 -22.85 26.85
C ARG A 787 -23.38 -21.73 27.32
N GLN A 788 -22.97 -20.88 26.38
CA GLN A 788 -22.15 -19.70 26.63
C GLN A 788 -22.81 -18.47 26.00
N SER A 789 -22.88 -17.38 26.75
CA SER A 789 -23.24 -16.05 26.23
C SER A 789 -22.02 -15.23 25.78
N SER A 790 -20.82 -15.74 26.07
CA SER A 790 -19.53 -15.27 25.58
C SER A 790 -18.46 -16.36 25.81
N ALA A 791 -17.43 -16.40 24.96
CA ALA A 791 -16.33 -17.35 25.09
C ALA A 791 -15.58 -17.15 26.42
N ARG A 792 -15.08 -18.25 27.00
CA ARG A 792 -14.45 -18.24 28.32
C ARG A 792 -13.10 -17.53 28.24
N ILE A 793 -12.94 -16.46 29.03
CA ILE A 793 -11.70 -15.70 29.09
C ILE A 793 -10.60 -16.51 29.79
N LEU A 794 -9.47 -16.71 29.13
CA LEU A 794 -8.29 -17.42 29.60
C LEU A 794 -7.02 -16.63 29.21
N ASN A 795 -6.48 -15.83 30.13
CA ASN A 795 -5.27 -15.06 29.85
C ASN A 795 -4.01 -15.82 30.27
N PHE A 796 -2.94 -15.65 29.49
CA PHE A 796 -1.62 -16.21 29.77
C PHE A 796 -0.61 -15.08 29.98
N LYS A 797 0.24 -15.25 30.99
CA LYS A 797 1.43 -14.43 31.19
C LYS A 797 2.65 -15.34 31.04
N LEU A 798 3.49 -15.08 30.05
CA LEU A 798 4.68 -15.88 29.76
C LEU A 798 5.92 -15.22 30.37
N GLU A 799 6.85 -16.04 30.87
CA GLU A 799 8.10 -15.57 31.45
C GLU A 799 9.22 -15.64 30.39
N PRO A 800 9.96 -14.55 30.15
CA PRO A 800 11.07 -14.55 29.19
C PRO A 800 12.24 -15.40 29.70
N ILE A 801 12.90 -16.10 28.78
CA ILE A 801 14.09 -16.90 29.08
C ILE A 801 15.27 -15.93 29.24
N ARG A 802 15.71 -15.68 30.49
CA ARG A 802 16.91 -14.89 30.76
C ARG A 802 18.15 -15.74 30.48
N TYR A 803 18.93 -15.36 29.47
CA TYR A 803 20.28 -15.87 29.27
C TYR A 803 21.23 -15.11 30.20
N GLU A 804 21.81 -15.79 31.18
CA GLU A 804 22.94 -15.24 31.94
C GLU A 804 24.18 -15.16 31.04
N ASP A 805 24.84 -14.00 31.11
CA ASP A 805 26.04 -13.53 30.42
C ASP A 805 26.89 -14.51 29.61
N GLY A 806 27.09 -14.17 28.33
CA GLY A 806 28.35 -14.41 27.63
C GLY A 806 28.50 -15.74 26.88
N ALA A 807 27.74 -15.94 25.81
CA ALA A 807 28.17 -16.80 24.71
C ALA A 807 27.79 -16.19 23.35
N LEU A 808 28.83 -15.99 22.53
CA LEU A 808 28.88 -15.48 21.16
C LEU A 808 27.64 -15.77 20.29
N PHE A 809 27.24 -14.74 19.54
CA PHE A 809 26.39 -14.84 18.36
C PHE A 809 26.90 -15.94 17.43
N PHE A 810 26.11 -17.01 17.30
CA PHE A 810 26.06 -17.79 16.08
C PHE A 810 24.72 -17.49 15.42
N ASP A 811 24.77 -16.82 14.27
CA ASP A 811 23.70 -16.92 13.28
C ASP A 811 23.37 -18.40 13.07
N PRO A 812 22.11 -18.84 13.15
CA PRO A 812 21.76 -20.14 12.61
C PRO A 812 21.67 -19.98 11.08
N PRO A 813 22.52 -20.69 10.30
CA PRO A 813 22.24 -20.88 8.89
C PRO A 813 20.95 -21.70 8.74
N PHE A 814 20.32 -21.57 7.58
CA PHE A 814 19.37 -22.56 7.04
C PHE A 814 19.72 -23.99 7.48
N ILE A 815 18.92 -24.59 8.36
CA ILE A 815 18.98 -26.04 8.64
C ILE A 815 17.58 -26.63 8.58
N ARG A 816 17.43 -27.54 7.62
CA ARG A 816 16.36 -28.51 7.45
C ARG A 816 16.11 -29.24 8.79
N TYR A 817 14.87 -29.24 9.27
CA TYR A 817 14.47 -30.19 10.31
C TYR A 817 14.41 -31.60 9.72
N GLN A 818 15.49 -32.35 9.89
CA GLN A 818 15.48 -33.80 9.89
C GLN A 818 15.27 -34.21 11.36
N HIS A 819 14.03 -34.51 11.75
CA HIS A 819 13.78 -35.08 13.08
C HIS A 819 14.19 -36.55 13.08
N VAL A 820 15.40 -36.79 13.59
CA VAL A 820 15.82 -38.10 14.10
C VAL A 820 14.99 -38.39 15.36
N VAL A 821 14.36 -39.56 15.37
CA VAL A 821 13.68 -40.15 16.54
C VAL A 821 14.70 -40.32 17.66
N GLY A 822 14.50 -39.65 18.80
CA GLY A 822 15.35 -39.78 19.98
C GLY A 822 14.78 -39.05 21.19
N ASP A 823 14.55 -39.82 22.26
CA ASP A 823 14.03 -39.51 23.60
C ASP A 823 13.88 -38.06 24.08
N GLN A 824 12.71 -37.80 24.66
CA GLN A 824 12.35 -36.61 25.43
C GLN A 824 13.29 -36.36 26.64
N PRO A 825 13.75 -35.13 26.88
CA PRO A 825 14.18 -34.70 28.20
C PRO A 825 13.02 -34.03 28.96
N ARG A 826 12.49 -34.75 29.96
CA ARG A 826 11.71 -34.17 31.07
C ARG A 826 12.62 -33.28 31.91
N ILE A 827 12.25 -32.01 32.15
CA ILE A 827 12.85 -31.21 33.22
C ILE A 827 11.75 -30.55 34.05
N TYR A 828 11.43 -31.22 35.16
CA TYR A 828 10.78 -30.65 36.34
C TYR A 828 11.77 -29.74 37.10
N LYS A 829 11.26 -28.63 37.66
CA LYS A 829 11.98 -27.71 38.56
C LYS A 829 12.73 -28.47 39.67
N ARG A 830 14.05 -28.27 39.72
CA ARG A 830 15.02 -28.94 40.59
C ARG A 830 14.93 -28.59 42.09
N SER A 831 13.95 -27.79 42.54
CA SER A 831 13.84 -27.34 43.94
C SER A 831 12.78 -28.08 44.77
N LEU A 832 11.90 -28.88 44.17
CA LEU A 832 10.87 -29.65 44.89
C LEU A 832 11.32 -31.09 45.21
N PHE A 833 12.21 -31.67 44.38
CA PHE A 833 12.73 -33.02 44.55
C PHE A 833 13.70 -33.12 45.75
N GLU A 834 14.60 -32.15 45.96
CA GLU A 834 15.50 -32.17 47.14
C GLU A 834 14.73 -32.06 48.47
N LYS A 835 13.63 -31.30 48.50
CA LYS A 835 12.80 -31.13 49.71
C LYS A 835 12.00 -32.39 50.03
N VAL A 836 11.52 -33.10 49.01
CA VAL A 836 10.78 -34.37 49.16
C VAL A 836 11.73 -35.55 49.42
N THR A 837 12.89 -35.59 48.77
CA THR A 837 13.90 -36.64 48.95
C THR A 837 14.59 -36.55 50.32
N ASN A 838 14.88 -35.36 50.86
CA ASN A 838 15.43 -35.22 52.22
C ASN A 838 14.40 -35.56 53.31
N THR A 839 13.10 -35.31 53.06
CA THR A 839 12.02 -35.69 53.99
C THR A 839 11.72 -37.20 53.95
N LEU A 840 11.94 -37.85 52.80
CA LEU A 840 11.78 -39.30 52.64
C LEU A 840 13.01 -40.10 53.11
N LEU A 841 14.21 -39.51 53.13
CA LEU A 841 15.44 -40.14 53.61
C LEU A 841 15.59 -40.12 55.15
N GLN A 842 14.89 -39.23 55.87
CA GLN A 842 14.85 -39.23 57.34
C GLN A 842 13.84 -40.22 57.95
N ALA A 843 13.07 -40.94 57.12
CA ALA A 843 11.99 -41.83 57.57
C ALA A 843 12.24 -43.33 57.34
N ARG A 844 13.49 -43.76 57.06
CA ARG A 844 13.77 -45.17 56.73
C ARG A 844 15.01 -45.81 57.38
N ASP A 845 15.34 -45.42 58.60
CA ASP A 845 16.19 -46.21 59.50
C ASP A 845 15.61 -46.26 60.92
N THR A 846 14.64 -47.14 61.11
CA THR A 846 14.41 -47.77 62.43
C THR A 846 14.30 -49.27 62.20
N PRO A 847 15.19 -50.10 62.76
CA PRO A 847 15.13 -51.55 62.64
C PRO A 847 13.96 -52.07 63.49
N LYS A 848 13.08 -52.87 62.89
CA LYS A 848 12.23 -53.78 63.65
C LYS A 848 13.06 -55.00 64.07
N PRO A 849 12.90 -55.54 65.29
CA PRO A 849 12.87 -56.99 65.44
C PRO A 849 11.63 -57.59 64.75
#